data_AF-A0A5J4UI46-F1
#
_entry.id   AF-A0A5J4UI46-F1
#
_cell.length_a   1.000
_cell.length_b   1.000
_cell.length_c   1.000
_cell.angle_alpha   90.00
_cell.angle_beta   90.00
_cell.angle_gamma   90.00
#
_symmetry.space_group_name_H-M   'P 1'
#
loop_
_entity.id
_entity.type
_entity.pdbx_description
1 polymer ?
#
loop_
_entity_poly.entity_id
_entity_poly.type
_entity_poly.pdbx_seq_one_letter_code
_entity_poly.pdbx_strand_id
1 'polypeptide(L)'
;MYLYNGEANRIDILSGVSLEVNVTVVGTDPSEINGPFSTLGSAVSKSPDIFEIFERTVNILQSTTTETSDILINKKKIKAVGRAGSTPVQVITTGNYQYTITDGSAYFDTISFQFNSQSRTSHAFSLIGDGILNFQQCQFSATTLNNLQQNVIYANDTNGELGGRKDAQLIISKCKFESIQLSEKAAIYTGNVVNVLIEHNQFASIKRTNSVRDAPSVIESVIEKGQISYILRNNSFSAVLNGDGTSAGNYTGGVIYIYNIVDYKNLIIDSLTFKPDEYDQSHGVGNISDEATFLFIRGNDLTSSIHDSNFVKMADQMQKFQKQYLGYDNITKVYIPLYNLARTYKDSEIYVSNNGADKNWCGAKVSPCKTIAHSYEHATTGTDRMRHIYILNSLNNEIAPFNISSPSEIVSDYTDTARPIISFARTSSTQLPFISSSVNLDIKNLIFRISDTFYFRNLISHVAGTLTLSYVDIIGTSSNVGVLSTAAISASSGSVKFDNVIMQYLIVNTRQSKGAGVYVNVVGTASFTIINSQFRNINNVEEESRGAAIYVRTVQSTNILGDFLFNNIQFDNNLGITTTQDDKDYEGANVFLESANLPKENLKEKFKGEGIPYAEPNIPFVGIDFRNRLVALSRFIFPNPSISEAVVNETNGNNDVYCFDDFTPCKTVDYAFKVTSTSDVNYRRVIIDTLAYLNFEIDIRNEIQRTVNFTGYKEYPDSRGKYATVVVNASSTQESLIDIQDSSLEILNLTFEIGHGIKLYNLIHHSGRDGEHQHVKI
;
A
#
# COMPACT_ATOMS: atom_id res chain seq x y z
N MET A 1 -56.75 -14.47 37.08
CA MET A 1 -57.58 -14.14 38.26
C MET A 1 -58.44 -12.96 37.85
N TYR A 2 -59.75 -13.17 37.65
CA TYR A 2 -60.66 -12.08 37.28
C TYR A 2 -61.24 -11.47 38.55
N LEU A 3 -60.91 -10.22 38.83
CA LEU A 3 -61.71 -9.40 39.74
C LEU A 3 -62.74 -8.68 38.89
N TYR A 4 -63.96 -9.23 38.88
CA TYR A 4 -65.13 -8.53 38.36
C TYR A 4 -65.52 -7.48 39.38
N ASN A 5 -65.15 -6.22 39.15
CA ASN A 5 -65.72 -5.11 39.91
C ASN A 5 -66.88 -4.55 39.09
N GLY A 6 -68.07 -4.60 39.67
CA GLY A 6 -69.27 -4.03 39.05
C GLY A 6 -69.08 -2.54 38.84
N GLU A 7 -69.46 -2.09 37.65
CA GLU A 7 -69.48 -0.70 37.17
C GLU A 7 -68.17 -0.21 36.50
N ALA A 8 -68.33 0.17 35.23
CA ALA A 8 -67.35 0.60 34.22
C ALA A 8 -66.58 -0.51 33.47
N ASN A 9 -66.84 -0.58 32.16
CA ASN A 9 -66.11 -1.39 31.17
C ASN A 9 -64.64 -0.95 31.03
N ARG A 10 -63.81 -1.23 32.05
CA ARG A 10 -62.37 -1.06 31.98
C ARG A 10 -61.71 -2.36 32.42
N ILE A 11 -61.18 -3.11 31.45
CA ILE A 11 -60.31 -4.24 31.70
C ILE A 11 -58.90 -3.66 31.85
N ASP A 12 -58.45 -3.49 33.09
CA ASP A 12 -57.03 -3.21 33.35
C ASP A 12 -56.26 -4.52 33.12
N ILE A 13 -55.57 -4.62 31.98
CA ILE A 13 -54.63 -5.71 31.70
C ILE A 13 -53.40 -5.49 32.58
N LEU A 14 -53.31 -6.23 33.69
CA LEU A 14 -52.11 -6.27 34.51
C LEU A 14 -50.99 -6.98 33.72
N SER A 15 -50.09 -6.21 33.10
CA SER A 15 -48.82 -6.78 32.65
C SER A 15 -48.05 -7.31 33.87
N GLY A 16 -47.48 -8.51 33.77
CA GLY A 16 -46.65 -9.10 34.84
C GLY A 16 -47.34 -10.07 35.80
N VAL A 17 -48.59 -10.49 35.55
CA VAL A 17 -49.21 -11.60 36.31
C VAL A 17 -48.80 -12.94 35.69
N SER A 18 -48.02 -13.75 36.41
CA SER A 18 -47.73 -15.14 36.06
C SER A 18 -48.64 -16.10 36.83
N LEU A 19 -48.99 -17.23 36.21
CA LEU A 19 -49.74 -18.30 36.87
C LEU A 19 -48.87 -19.56 36.95
N GLU A 20 -48.67 -20.07 38.16
CA GLU A 20 -47.82 -21.24 38.41
C GLU A 20 -48.64 -22.54 38.44
N VAL A 21 -48.12 -23.58 37.79
CA VAL A 21 -48.61 -24.96 37.89
C VAL A 21 -47.47 -25.94 38.05
N ASN A 22 -47.74 -27.08 38.67
CA ASN A 22 -46.73 -28.09 39.00
C ASN A 22 -46.95 -29.38 38.21
N VAL A 23 -45.89 -30.08 37.82
CA VAL A 23 -45.93 -31.46 37.31
C VAL A 23 -45.43 -32.39 38.42
N THR A 24 -46.27 -33.31 38.91
CA THR A 24 -46.00 -34.17 40.09
C THR A 24 -46.55 -35.61 39.96
N VAL A 25 -46.21 -36.48 40.91
CA VAL A 25 -46.44 -37.94 40.88
C VAL A 25 -47.91 -38.34 41.14
N VAL A 26 -48.76 -37.46 41.67
CA VAL A 26 -50.13 -37.82 42.09
C VAL A 26 -51.13 -36.76 41.62
N GLY A 27 -51.94 -37.10 40.62
CA GLY A 27 -53.04 -36.28 40.12
C GLY A 27 -53.74 -36.95 38.93
N THR A 28 -54.89 -37.57 39.17
CA THR A 28 -55.73 -38.23 38.15
C THR A 28 -57.00 -37.45 37.85
N ASP A 29 -57.06 -36.14 38.10
CA ASP A 29 -58.23 -35.34 37.72
C ASP A 29 -57.99 -34.57 36.41
N PRO A 30 -58.42 -35.10 35.25
CA PRO A 30 -58.24 -34.48 33.94
C PRO A 30 -59.10 -33.22 33.71
N SER A 31 -59.87 -32.77 34.71
CA SER A 31 -60.76 -31.61 34.62
C SER A 31 -60.17 -30.30 35.18
N GLU A 32 -59.06 -30.33 35.92
CA GLU A 32 -58.56 -29.15 36.61
C GLU A 32 -57.67 -28.25 35.73
N ILE A 33 -58.05 -26.98 35.64
CA ILE A 33 -57.29 -25.93 34.97
C ILE A 33 -55.96 -25.63 35.70
N ASN A 34 -55.84 -25.96 37.00
CA ASN A 34 -54.71 -25.62 37.89
C ASN A 34 -54.09 -26.82 38.63
N GLY A 35 -54.32 -28.04 38.15
CA GLY A 35 -53.92 -29.25 38.88
C GLY A 35 -52.43 -29.59 38.76
N PRO A 36 -51.94 -30.54 39.58
CA PRO A 36 -50.71 -31.25 39.25
C PRO A 36 -50.91 -32.06 37.97
N PHE A 37 -50.01 -31.90 37.00
CA PHE A 37 -50.03 -32.66 35.75
C PHE A 37 -49.00 -33.80 35.77
N SER A 38 -49.24 -34.87 35.00
CA SER A 38 -48.31 -36.00 34.88
C SER A 38 -47.20 -35.79 33.83
N THR A 39 -47.45 -34.93 32.85
CA THR A 39 -46.49 -34.57 31.79
C THR A 39 -46.52 -33.07 31.49
N LEU A 40 -45.47 -32.56 30.86
CA LEU A 40 -45.42 -31.18 30.38
C LEU A 40 -46.47 -30.98 29.26
N GLY A 41 -46.64 -31.94 28.36
CA GLY A 41 -47.67 -31.90 27.33
C GLY A 41 -49.10 -31.81 27.90
N SER A 42 -49.37 -32.51 29.01
CA SER A 42 -50.66 -32.43 29.71
C SER A 42 -50.87 -31.04 30.32
N ALA A 43 -49.83 -30.44 30.92
CA ALA A 43 -49.89 -29.08 31.46
C ALA A 43 -50.17 -28.02 30.37
N VAL A 44 -49.55 -28.18 29.21
CA VAL A 44 -49.73 -27.26 28.06
C VAL A 44 -51.13 -27.42 27.44
N SER A 45 -51.57 -28.65 27.14
CA SER A 45 -52.85 -28.91 26.48
C SER A 45 -54.05 -28.51 27.33
N LYS A 46 -53.97 -28.67 28.65
CA LYS A 46 -55.01 -28.28 29.62
C LYS A 46 -54.95 -26.80 29.98
N SER A 47 -53.94 -26.07 29.52
CA SER A 47 -53.89 -24.62 29.67
C SER A 47 -54.89 -23.94 28.73
N PRO A 48 -55.82 -23.11 29.25
CA PRO A 48 -56.77 -22.37 28.42
C PRO A 48 -56.10 -21.50 27.35
N ASP A 49 -56.84 -21.16 26.29
CA ASP A 49 -56.32 -20.28 25.23
C ASP A 49 -56.34 -18.79 25.63
N ILE A 50 -56.98 -18.42 26.76
CA ILE A 50 -56.97 -17.04 27.28
C ILE A 50 -55.57 -16.54 27.72
N PHE A 51 -54.59 -17.45 27.73
CA PHE A 51 -53.18 -17.21 28.07
C PHE A 51 -52.34 -16.73 26.87
N GLU A 52 -52.97 -16.30 25.78
CA GLU A 52 -52.31 -15.46 24.75
C GLU A 52 -51.74 -14.16 25.35
N ILE A 53 -52.33 -13.68 26.46
CA ILE A 53 -51.94 -12.43 27.12
C ILE A 53 -50.91 -12.65 28.26
N PHE A 54 -51.05 -13.72 29.06
CA PHE A 54 -50.29 -13.96 30.29
C PHE A 54 -49.34 -15.17 30.20
N GLU A 55 -48.13 -15.05 30.77
CA GLU A 55 -47.17 -16.16 30.85
C GLU A 55 -47.56 -17.17 31.93
N ARG A 56 -47.55 -18.46 31.59
CA ARG A 56 -47.80 -19.57 32.52
C ARG A 56 -46.51 -20.31 32.84
N THR A 57 -46.16 -20.38 34.13
CA THR A 57 -44.98 -21.13 34.58
C THR A 57 -45.36 -22.55 34.95
N VAL A 58 -44.74 -23.53 34.30
CA VAL A 58 -44.87 -24.97 34.57
C VAL A 58 -43.62 -25.44 35.31
N ASN A 59 -43.72 -25.66 36.62
CA ASN A 59 -42.63 -26.20 37.42
C ASN A 59 -42.65 -27.74 37.34
N ILE A 60 -41.60 -28.33 36.79
CA ILE A 60 -41.46 -29.78 36.72
C ILE A 60 -40.72 -30.25 37.98
N LEU A 61 -41.47 -30.87 38.90
CA LEU A 61 -40.94 -31.30 40.20
C LEU A 61 -40.47 -32.75 40.19
N GLN A 62 -40.89 -33.54 39.19
CA GLN A 62 -40.44 -34.91 38.98
C GLN A 62 -39.08 -34.92 38.29
N SER A 63 -38.20 -35.84 38.69
CA SER A 63 -36.86 -35.99 38.08
C SER A 63 -36.90 -36.46 36.63
N THR A 64 -37.94 -37.22 36.25
CA THR A 64 -38.14 -37.77 34.90
C THR A 64 -39.61 -37.72 34.51
N THR A 65 -39.94 -37.22 33.34
CA THR A 65 -41.29 -37.28 32.74
C THR A 65 -41.20 -37.78 31.29
N THR A 66 -42.26 -38.41 30.79
CA THR A 66 -42.30 -39.02 29.46
C THR A 66 -43.45 -38.44 28.64
N GLU A 67 -43.14 -37.87 27.49
CA GLU A 67 -44.13 -37.35 26.56
C GLU A 67 -44.57 -38.41 25.55
N THR A 68 -45.89 -38.53 25.38
CA THR A 68 -46.55 -39.55 24.55
C THR A 68 -47.42 -38.96 23.44
N SER A 69 -47.38 -37.65 23.22
CA SER A 69 -48.13 -36.96 22.17
C SER A 69 -47.42 -35.67 21.74
N ASP A 70 -47.82 -35.12 20.60
CA ASP A 70 -47.43 -33.78 20.17
C ASP A 70 -47.87 -32.73 21.19
N ILE A 71 -47.09 -31.67 21.31
CA ILE A 71 -47.29 -30.57 22.25
C ILE A 71 -47.49 -29.29 21.46
N LEU A 72 -48.74 -28.86 21.40
CA LEU A 72 -49.16 -27.67 20.67
C LEU A 72 -49.26 -26.50 21.66
N ILE A 73 -48.27 -25.62 21.64
CA ILE A 73 -48.27 -24.38 22.41
C ILE A 73 -49.15 -23.33 21.72
N ASN A 74 -49.17 -23.32 20.38
CA ASN A 74 -49.89 -22.32 19.58
C ASN A 74 -49.54 -20.91 20.08
N LYS A 75 -50.54 -20.03 20.25
CA LYS A 75 -50.39 -18.63 20.69
C LYS A 75 -50.15 -18.45 22.19
N LYS A 76 -50.02 -19.54 22.96
CA LYS A 76 -49.84 -19.49 24.42
C LYS A 76 -48.43 -19.03 24.80
N LYS A 77 -48.30 -18.44 25.99
CA LYS A 77 -47.01 -18.10 26.61
C LYS A 77 -46.70 -19.09 27.74
N ILE A 78 -45.77 -20.02 27.51
CA ILE A 78 -45.41 -21.11 28.43
C ILE A 78 -43.96 -20.97 28.90
N LYS A 79 -43.74 -21.10 30.21
CA LYS A 79 -42.43 -21.12 30.86
C LYS A 79 -42.24 -22.41 31.64
N ALA A 80 -41.58 -23.42 31.06
CA ALA A 80 -41.29 -24.68 31.73
C ALA A 80 -39.95 -24.63 32.47
N VAL A 81 -39.95 -24.93 33.76
CA VAL A 81 -38.76 -24.86 34.63
C VAL A 81 -38.57 -26.18 35.36
N GLY A 82 -37.41 -26.82 35.18
CA GLY A 82 -37.04 -28.01 35.95
C GLY A 82 -36.63 -27.62 37.38
N ARG A 83 -37.25 -28.23 38.40
CA ARG A 83 -36.95 -27.96 39.83
C ARG A 83 -36.70 -29.23 40.66
N ALA A 84 -36.46 -30.38 40.02
CA ALA A 84 -36.21 -31.64 40.71
C ALA A 84 -34.77 -31.74 41.25
N GLY A 85 -34.47 -31.00 42.32
CA GLY A 85 -33.17 -31.06 43.01
C GLY A 85 -32.02 -30.42 42.22
N SER A 86 -30.81 -30.98 42.34
CA SER A 86 -29.57 -30.41 41.76
C SER A 86 -29.25 -30.87 40.34
N THR A 87 -30.07 -31.75 39.75
CA THR A 87 -29.89 -32.27 38.39
C THR A 87 -30.99 -31.74 37.47
N PRO A 88 -30.70 -31.44 36.19
CA PRO A 88 -31.74 -31.08 35.23
C PRO A 88 -32.84 -32.13 35.18
N VAL A 89 -34.09 -31.67 35.06
CA VAL A 89 -35.23 -32.58 34.92
C VAL A 89 -35.19 -33.27 33.57
N GLN A 90 -35.32 -34.59 33.54
CA GLN A 90 -35.30 -35.37 32.32
C GLN A 90 -36.70 -35.44 31.68
N VAL A 91 -36.83 -34.99 30.43
CA VAL A 91 -38.04 -35.12 29.62
C VAL A 91 -37.75 -36.08 28.48
N ILE A 92 -38.36 -37.26 28.51
CA ILE A 92 -38.15 -38.32 27.54
C ILE A 92 -39.25 -38.26 26.48
N THR A 93 -38.89 -38.19 25.20
CA THR A 93 -39.85 -38.37 24.09
C THR A 93 -39.67 -39.77 23.50
N THR A 94 -40.68 -40.64 23.60
CA THR A 94 -40.62 -42.04 23.17
C THR A 94 -41.13 -42.29 21.74
N GLY A 95 -41.41 -41.24 20.98
CA GLY A 95 -41.85 -41.28 19.58
C GLY A 95 -41.42 -40.04 18.80
N ASN A 96 -42.03 -39.82 17.63
CA ASN A 96 -41.77 -38.65 16.77
C ASN A 96 -42.58 -37.42 17.18
N TYR A 97 -42.76 -37.24 18.49
CA TYR A 97 -43.55 -36.16 19.04
C TYR A 97 -42.83 -34.82 18.98
N GLN A 98 -43.54 -33.78 18.55
CA GLN A 98 -43.00 -32.43 18.34
C GLN A 98 -43.57 -31.42 19.34
N TYR A 99 -42.78 -30.40 19.67
CA TYR A 99 -43.23 -29.18 20.33
C TYR A 99 -43.42 -28.11 19.27
N THR A 100 -44.66 -27.69 19.03
CA THR A 100 -44.98 -26.68 18.01
C THR A 100 -45.48 -25.40 18.67
N ILE A 101 -44.80 -24.30 18.36
CA ILE A 101 -45.12 -22.95 18.78
C ILE A 101 -45.57 -22.19 17.54
N THR A 102 -46.83 -21.76 17.51
CA THR A 102 -47.40 -20.97 16.40
C THR A 102 -47.88 -19.64 16.92
N ASP A 103 -47.14 -18.57 16.62
CA ASP A 103 -47.38 -17.21 17.10
C ASP A 103 -47.39 -17.02 18.65
N GLY A 104 -46.75 -17.93 19.39
CA GLY A 104 -46.74 -17.94 20.87
C GLY A 104 -45.35 -17.79 21.48
N SER A 105 -45.20 -18.14 22.76
CA SER A 105 -43.89 -18.10 23.43
C SER A 105 -43.65 -19.34 24.28
N ALA A 106 -42.45 -19.91 24.18
CA ALA A 106 -42.01 -21.04 24.97
C ALA A 106 -40.63 -20.77 25.55
N TYR A 107 -40.52 -20.82 26.87
CA TYR A 107 -39.27 -20.73 27.61
C TYR A 107 -39.04 -22.05 28.36
N PHE A 108 -37.87 -22.65 28.18
CA PHE A 108 -37.46 -23.88 28.85
C PHE A 108 -36.18 -23.63 29.64
N ASP A 109 -36.17 -24.06 30.91
CA ASP A 109 -35.04 -23.80 31.80
C ASP A 109 -34.70 -25.00 32.67
N THR A 110 -33.44 -25.40 32.64
CA THR A 110 -32.89 -26.49 33.46
C THR A 110 -33.59 -27.84 33.18
N ILE A 111 -33.79 -28.15 31.90
CA ILE A 111 -34.45 -29.36 31.40
C ILE A 111 -33.50 -30.15 30.48
N SER A 112 -33.42 -31.46 30.66
CA SER A 112 -32.73 -32.41 29.79
C SER A 112 -33.73 -33.16 28.90
N PHE A 113 -33.82 -32.76 27.64
CA PHE A 113 -34.61 -33.46 26.62
C PHE A 113 -33.85 -34.66 26.07
N GLN A 114 -34.43 -35.84 26.23
CA GLN A 114 -33.88 -37.09 25.71
C GLN A 114 -34.80 -37.68 24.64
N PHE A 115 -34.26 -37.84 23.44
CA PHE A 115 -34.99 -38.37 22.29
C PHE A 115 -34.74 -39.88 22.14
N ASN A 116 -35.77 -40.71 22.39
CA ASN A 116 -35.70 -42.18 22.42
C ASN A 116 -36.41 -42.85 21.21
N SER A 117 -36.40 -42.20 20.04
CA SER A 117 -36.90 -42.79 18.79
C SER A 117 -35.74 -43.31 17.94
N GLN A 118 -35.90 -44.43 17.21
CA GLN A 118 -34.85 -44.94 16.30
C GLN A 118 -34.69 -44.07 15.05
N SER A 119 -35.75 -43.38 14.62
CA SER A 119 -35.75 -42.42 13.52
C SER A 119 -36.74 -41.30 13.79
N ARG A 120 -36.28 -40.04 13.73
CA ARG A 120 -37.15 -38.86 13.83
C ARG A 120 -37.36 -38.24 12.46
N THR A 121 -38.60 -38.29 12.00
CA THR A 121 -39.07 -37.69 10.73
C THR A 121 -39.74 -36.32 10.94
N SER A 122 -39.79 -35.83 12.18
CA SER A 122 -40.37 -34.53 12.59
C SER A 122 -39.36 -33.74 13.42
N HIS A 123 -39.45 -32.41 13.34
CA HIS A 123 -38.65 -31.52 14.21
C HIS A 123 -38.97 -31.79 15.69
N ALA A 124 -37.98 -31.69 16.58
CA ALA A 124 -38.27 -31.81 18.01
C ALA A 124 -38.95 -30.55 18.56
N PHE A 125 -38.46 -29.38 18.16
CA PHE A 125 -39.06 -28.08 18.46
C PHE A 125 -39.22 -27.28 17.18
N SER A 126 -40.41 -26.72 16.97
CA SER A 126 -40.77 -25.91 15.82
C SER A 126 -41.34 -24.57 16.29
N LEU A 127 -40.65 -23.47 15.99
CA LEU A 127 -41.20 -22.12 16.04
C LEU A 127 -41.66 -21.73 14.64
N ILE A 128 -42.97 -21.50 14.49
CA ILE A 128 -43.63 -21.15 13.22
C ILE A 128 -44.36 -19.82 13.44
N GLY A 129 -44.05 -18.81 12.64
CA GLY A 129 -44.68 -17.48 12.77
C GLY A 129 -44.09 -16.61 13.89
N ASP A 130 -44.89 -15.67 14.39
CA ASP A 130 -44.46 -14.58 15.29
C ASP A 130 -44.38 -15.05 16.74
N GLY A 131 -43.22 -15.51 17.20
CA GLY A 131 -43.12 -16.01 18.57
C GLY A 131 -41.73 -16.01 19.16
N ILE A 132 -41.62 -16.49 20.41
CA ILE A 132 -40.34 -16.59 21.12
C ILE A 132 -40.10 -18.03 21.50
N LEU A 133 -38.97 -18.58 21.11
CA LEU A 133 -38.48 -19.86 21.60
C LEU A 133 -37.17 -19.63 22.36
N ASN A 134 -37.16 -19.91 23.65
CA ASN A 134 -36.02 -19.67 24.54
C ASN A 134 -35.64 -20.94 25.31
N PHE A 135 -34.36 -21.30 25.23
CA PHE A 135 -33.76 -22.37 26.02
C PHE A 135 -32.63 -21.80 26.87
N GLN A 136 -32.68 -22.10 28.17
CA GLN A 136 -31.66 -21.71 29.13
C GLN A 136 -31.23 -22.94 29.95
N GLN A 137 -29.92 -23.22 30.00
CA GLN A 137 -29.39 -24.36 30.79
C GLN A 137 -30.03 -25.72 30.45
N CYS A 138 -30.51 -25.89 29.22
CA CYS A 138 -31.09 -27.14 28.74
C CYS A 138 -30.04 -28.10 28.18
N GLN A 139 -30.34 -29.39 28.22
CA GLN A 139 -29.54 -30.44 27.59
C GLN A 139 -30.40 -31.17 26.53
N PHE A 140 -29.82 -31.43 25.37
CA PHE A 140 -30.43 -32.17 24.29
C PHE A 140 -29.57 -33.39 24.00
N SER A 141 -30.13 -34.58 24.16
CA SER A 141 -29.41 -35.83 23.92
C SER A 141 -30.27 -36.86 23.22
N ALA A 142 -29.59 -37.78 22.53
CA ALA A 142 -30.20 -38.97 21.96
C ALA A 142 -29.43 -40.21 22.42
N THR A 143 -30.14 -41.23 22.91
CA THR A 143 -29.51 -42.48 23.36
C THR A 143 -29.49 -43.58 22.30
N THR A 144 -30.37 -43.52 21.30
CA THR A 144 -30.58 -44.61 20.31
C THR A 144 -30.89 -44.12 18.89
N LEU A 145 -30.75 -42.82 18.60
CA LEU A 145 -31.06 -42.29 17.27
C LEU A 145 -30.00 -42.71 16.26
N ASN A 146 -30.36 -43.68 15.41
CA ASN A 146 -29.53 -44.05 14.28
C ASN A 146 -29.61 -43.02 13.14
N ASN A 147 -30.70 -42.21 13.06
CA ASN A 147 -30.88 -41.18 12.02
C ASN A 147 -31.87 -40.04 12.45
N LEU A 148 -31.41 -38.81 12.65
CA LEU A 148 -32.27 -37.60 12.64
C LEU A 148 -32.45 -37.08 11.20
N GLN A 149 -33.63 -37.32 10.63
CA GLN A 149 -34.01 -36.77 9.32
C GLN A 149 -34.47 -35.32 9.39
N GLN A 150 -34.79 -34.81 10.59
CA GLN A 150 -35.25 -33.44 10.82
C GLN A 150 -34.47 -32.77 11.95
N ASN A 151 -34.57 -31.43 12.04
CA ASN A 151 -33.87 -30.62 13.03
C ASN A 151 -34.30 -30.92 14.47
N VAL A 152 -33.39 -30.74 15.43
CA VAL A 152 -33.75 -30.67 16.86
C VAL A 152 -34.52 -29.39 17.12
N ILE A 153 -34.01 -28.27 16.62
CA ILE A 153 -34.67 -26.97 16.72
C ILE A 153 -34.85 -26.43 15.31
N TYR A 154 -36.09 -26.14 14.95
CA TYR A 154 -36.49 -25.48 13.71
C TYR A 154 -37.19 -24.17 14.06
N ALA A 155 -36.64 -23.05 13.62
CA ALA A 155 -37.28 -21.75 13.77
C ALA A 155 -37.43 -21.10 12.39
N ASN A 156 -38.68 -20.90 11.95
CA ASN A 156 -38.95 -20.25 10.67
C ASN A 156 -40.23 -19.42 10.72
N ASP A 157 -40.12 -18.14 10.37
CA ASP A 157 -41.28 -17.28 10.18
C ASP A 157 -41.71 -17.26 8.72
N THR A 158 -42.76 -18.03 8.40
CA THR A 158 -43.36 -18.09 7.07
C THR A 158 -44.67 -17.31 6.96
N ASN A 159 -45.04 -16.51 7.97
CA ASN A 159 -46.35 -15.86 7.98
C ASN A 159 -46.42 -14.72 6.96
N GLY A 160 -47.06 -14.99 5.82
CA GLY A 160 -47.36 -14.00 4.78
C GLY A 160 -48.56 -13.10 5.09
N GLU A 161 -49.34 -13.40 6.14
CA GLU A 161 -50.64 -12.77 6.41
C GLU A 161 -50.55 -11.41 7.13
N LEU A 162 -49.44 -11.10 7.82
CA LEU A 162 -49.28 -9.88 8.63
C LEU A 162 -48.48 -8.77 7.93
N GLY A 163 -48.77 -8.51 6.65
CA GLY A 163 -48.23 -7.35 5.93
C GLY A 163 -46.70 -7.26 5.86
N GLY A 164 -45.99 -8.38 6.07
CA GLY A 164 -44.53 -8.46 6.06
C GLY A 164 -43.83 -8.06 7.37
N ARG A 165 -44.56 -7.84 8.48
CA ARG A 165 -43.93 -7.69 9.80
C ARG A 165 -43.53 -9.09 10.31
N LYS A 166 -42.25 -9.24 10.64
CA LYS A 166 -41.65 -10.44 11.24
C LYS A 166 -41.33 -10.10 12.69
N ASP A 167 -41.66 -10.95 13.67
CA ASP A 167 -41.34 -10.71 15.09
C ASP A 167 -40.77 -11.97 15.81
N ALA A 168 -40.49 -13.06 15.07
CA ALA A 168 -39.96 -14.30 15.63
C ALA A 168 -38.57 -14.14 16.29
N GLN A 169 -38.36 -14.81 17.44
CA GLN A 169 -37.11 -14.78 18.20
C GLN A 169 -36.69 -16.18 18.67
N LEU A 170 -35.42 -16.53 18.48
CA LEU A 170 -34.79 -17.75 19.00
C LEU A 170 -33.64 -17.39 19.93
N ILE A 171 -33.69 -17.90 21.16
CA ILE A 171 -32.66 -17.70 22.18
C ILE A 171 -32.21 -19.07 22.70
N ILE A 172 -30.93 -19.37 22.62
CA ILE A 172 -30.32 -20.61 23.13
C ILE A 172 -29.08 -20.23 23.93
N SER A 173 -29.15 -20.37 25.26
CA SER A 173 -28.09 -19.93 26.16
C SER A 173 -27.72 -21.00 27.19
N LYS A 174 -26.40 -21.25 27.33
CA LYS A 174 -25.85 -22.21 28.31
C LYS A 174 -26.38 -23.64 28.15
N CYS A 175 -26.75 -24.02 26.92
CA CYS A 175 -27.27 -25.34 26.60
C CYS A 175 -26.17 -26.32 26.19
N LYS A 176 -26.47 -27.61 26.29
CA LYS A 176 -25.61 -28.70 25.82
C LYS A 176 -26.33 -29.56 24.78
N PHE A 177 -25.71 -29.77 23.63
CA PHE A 177 -26.15 -30.72 22.60
C PHE A 177 -25.15 -31.86 22.54
N GLU A 178 -25.59 -33.09 22.80
CA GLU A 178 -24.68 -34.23 22.87
C GLU A 178 -25.24 -35.54 22.29
N SER A 179 -24.35 -36.35 21.71
CA SER A 179 -24.68 -37.70 21.21
C SER A 179 -25.80 -37.70 20.16
N ILE A 180 -25.76 -36.73 19.24
CA ILE A 180 -26.78 -36.52 18.21
C ILE A 180 -26.24 -37.02 16.86
N GLN A 181 -26.98 -37.88 16.15
CA GLN A 181 -26.61 -38.34 14.81
C GLN A 181 -27.51 -37.72 13.75
N LEU A 182 -26.95 -36.84 12.91
CA LEU A 182 -27.63 -36.10 11.86
C LEU A 182 -27.61 -36.88 10.54
N SER A 183 -28.76 -36.96 9.84
CA SER A 183 -28.83 -37.62 8.54
C SER A 183 -29.09 -36.70 7.35
N GLU A 184 -30.05 -35.77 7.45
CA GLU A 184 -30.45 -34.91 6.32
C GLU A 184 -30.49 -33.41 6.65
N LYS A 185 -30.74 -33.05 7.91
CA LYS A 185 -30.97 -31.67 8.34
C LYS A 185 -30.04 -31.28 9.50
N ALA A 186 -29.79 -29.99 9.64
CA ALA A 186 -28.96 -29.47 10.72
C ALA A 186 -29.55 -29.73 12.11
N ALA A 187 -28.75 -29.73 13.16
CA ALA A 187 -29.30 -29.83 14.52
C ALA A 187 -30.20 -28.61 14.84
N ILE A 188 -29.74 -27.41 14.45
CA ILE A 188 -30.46 -26.16 14.59
C ILE A 188 -30.62 -25.52 13.21
N TYR A 189 -31.86 -25.19 12.84
CA TYR A 189 -32.16 -24.40 11.66
C TYR A 189 -32.85 -23.09 12.05
N THR A 190 -32.42 -21.99 11.46
CA THR A 190 -33.12 -20.70 11.53
C THR A 190 -33.37 -20.12 10.15
N GLY A 191 -34.56 -19.60 9.89
CA GLY A 191 -34.91 -18.86 8.68
C GLY A 191 -35.92 -17.78 9.01
N ASN A 192 -35.80 -16.59 8.43
CA ASN A 192 -36.78 -15.51 8.66
C ASN A 192 -37.01 -15.08 10.12
N VAL A 193 -36.09 -15.39 11.03
CA VAL A 193 -36.19 -15.02 12.45
C VAL A 193 -35.62 -13.61 12.66
N VAL A 194 -36.32 -12.74 13.40
CA VAL A 194 -35.89 -11.36 13.64
C VAL A 194 -34.71 -11.24 14.59
N ASN A 195 -34.73 -12.02 15.67
CA ASN A 195 -33.64 -12.09 16.64
C ASN A 195 -33.20 -13.53 16.84
N VAL A 196 -31.94 -13.83 16.53
CA VAL A 196 -31.30 -15.11 16.85
C VAL A 196 -30.14 -14.83 17.80
N LEU A 197 -30.15 -15.47 18.97
CA LEU A 197 -29.07 -15.45 19.94
C LEU A 197 -28.72 -16.88 20.34
N ILE A 198 -27.55 -17.36 19.94
CA ILE A 198 -27.02 -18.68 20.33
C ILE A 198 -25.70 -18.42 21.03
N GLU A 199 -25.69 -18.52 22.36
CA GLU A 199 -24.52 -18.18 23.16
C GLU A 199 -24.18 -19.13 24.31
N HIS A 200 -22.88 -19.21 24.64
CA HIS A 200 -22.38 -20.00 25.77
C HIS A 200 -22.78 -21.49 25.73
N ASN A 201 -22.98 -22.06 24.53
CA ASN A 201 -23.42 -23.45 24.38
C ASN A 201 -22.26 -24.41 24.15
N GLN A 202 -22.50 -25.69 24.47
CA GLN A 202 -21.58 -26.80 24.18
C GLN A 202 -22.22 -27.77 23.18
N PHE A 203 -21.54 -27.98 22.06
CA PHE A 203 -21.89 -28.99 21.06
C PHE A 203 -20.83 -30.09 21.07
N ALA A 204 -21.22 -31.31 21.47
CA ALA A 204 -20.29 -32.42 21.66
C ALA A 204 -20.79 -33.71 21.01
N SER A 205 -19.90 -34.50 20.40
CA SER A 205 -20.24 -35.84 19.88
C SER A 205 -21.44 -35.85 18.92
N ILE A 206 -21.55 -34.83 18.07
CA ILE A 206 -22.57 -34.79 17.01
C ILE A 206 -21.99 -35.52 15.80
N LYS A 207 -22.68 -36.50 15.23
CA LYS A 207 -22.18 -37.33 14.11
C LYS A 207 -23.02 -37.13 12.85
N ARG A 208 -22.46 -37.51 11.69
CA ARG A 208 -23.16 -37.53 10.39
C ARG A 208 -23.39 -38.98 9.93
N THR A 209 -24.42 -39.22 9.11
CA THR A 209 -24.66 -40.53 8.46
C THR A 209 -24.21 -40.50 7.00
N ASN A 210 -23.62 -41.60 6.52
CA ASN A 210 -22.85 -41.68 5.26
C ASN A 210 -23.66 -41.63 3.93
N SER A 211 -24.99 -41.45 3.98
CA SER A 211 -25.88 -41.78 2.85
C SER A 211 -26.45 -40.58 2.07
N VAL A 212 -26.11 -39.33 2.42
CA VAL A 212 -26.80 -38.15 1.84
C VAL A 212 -25.81 -37.21 1.16
N ARG A 213 -26.18 -36.77 -0.05
CA ARG A 213 -25.40 -35.86 -0.92
C ARG A 213 -25.23 -34.46 -0.32
N ASP A 214 -26.19 -34.03 0.49
CA ASP A 214 -26.16 -32.76 1.24
C ASP A 214 -25.86 -33.09 2.71
N ALA A 215 -24.64 -32.78 3.18
CA ALA A 215 -24.25 -33.10 4.54
C ALA A 215 -24.84 -32.10 5.55
N PRO A 216 -25.43 -32.57 6.66
CA PRO A 216 -26.02 -31.67 7.64
C PRO A 216 -24.96 -30.89 8.41
N SER A 217 -25.23 -29.61 8.69
CA SER A 217 -24.44 -28.75 9.58
C SER A 217 -24.89 -28.91 11.04
N VAL A 218 -24.12 -28.45 12.03
CA VAL A 218 -24.67 -28.36 13.40
C VAL A 218 -25.67 -27.21 13.47
N ILE A 219 -25.28 -26.06 12.92
CA ILE A 219 -26.12 -24.88 12.81
C ILE A 219 -26.23 -24.51 11.33
N GLU A 220 -27.46 -24.41 10.85
CA GLU A 220 -27.80 -23.88 9.53
C GLU A 220 -28.69 -22.64 9.71
N SER A 221 -28.41 -21.56 8.99
CA SER A 221 -29.18 -20.33 9.13
C SER A 221 -29.36 -19.60 7.81
N VAL A 222 -30.56 -19.09 7.57
CA VAL A 222 -30.92 -18.24 6.44
C VAL A 222 -31.27 -16.85 6.96
N ILE A 223 -30.42 -15.89 6.64
CA ILE A 223 -30.55 -14.50 7.07
C ILE A 223 -31.15 -13.68 5.92
N GLU A 224 -32.38 -13.20 6.15
CA GLU A 224 -33.18 -12.48 5.16
C GLU A 224 -33.45 -11.03 5.55
N LYS A 225 -34.13 -10.29 4.66
CA LYS A 225 -34.47 -8.87 4.86
C LYS A 225 -35.45 -8.74 6.03
N GLY A 226 -35.11 -7.86 6.96
CA GLY A 226 -35.90 -7.61 8.18
C GLY A 226 -35.28 -8.19 9.45
N GLN A 227 -34.19 -8.97 9.37
CA GLN A 227 -33.52 -9.49 10.57
C GLN A 227 -32.81 -8.38 11.35
N ILE A 228 -33.16 -8.22 12.63
CA ILE A 228 -32.65 -7.18 13.53
C ILE A 228 -31.34 -7.62 14.20
N SER A 229 -31.19 -8.91 14.53
CA SER A 229 -29.98 -9.43 15.17
C SER A 229 -29.75 -10.91 14.88
N TYR A 230 -28.51 -11.28 14.60
CA TYR A 230 -28.04 -12.66 14.55
C TYR A 230 -26.70 -12.78 15.28
N ILE A 231 -26.69 -13.40 16.45
CA ILE A 231 -25.53 -13.47 17.34
C ILE A 231 -25.17 -14.94 17.62
N LEU A 232 -23.96 -15.33 17.24
CA LEU A 232 -23.30 -16.56 17.68
C LEU A 232 -22.10 -16.18 18.55
N ARG A 233 -22.16 -16.46 19.86
CA ARG A 233 -21.09 -16.05 20.77
C ARG A 233 -20.70 -17.12 21.79
N ASN A 234 -19.40 -17.28 22.07
CA ASN A 234 -18.93 -18.14 23.18
C ASN A 234 -19.41 -19.61 23.09
N ASN A 235 -19.63 -20.14 21.89
CA ASN A 235 -20.03 -21.54 21.72
C ASN A 235 -18.79 -22.41 21.52
N SER A 236 -18.84 -23.64 22.06
CA SER A 236 -17.76 -24.63 21.91
C SER A 236 -18.22 -25.85 21.13
N PHE A 237 -17.35 -26.34 20.24
CA PHE A 237 -17.59 -27.48 19.35
C PHE A 237 -16.47 -28.51 19.53
N SER A 238 -16.83 -29.72 19.96
CA SER A 238 -15.89 -30.82 20.26
C SER A 238 -16.39 -32.15 19.68
N ALA A 239 -15.55 -32.85 18.92
CA ALA A 239 -15.91 -34.10 18.24
C ALA A 239 -17.25 -34.02 17.47
N VAL A 240 -17.49 -32.91 16.76
CA VAL A 240 -18.70 -32.70 15.96
C VAL A 240 -18.45 -33.04 14.48
N LEU A 241 -19.49 -33.55 13.85
CA LEU A 241 -19.54 -34.01 12.45
C LEU A 241 -18.54 -35.13 12.11
N ASN A 242 -18.08 -35.89 13.11
CA ASN A 242 -17.24 -37.08 12.90
C ASN A 242 -18.11 -38.23 12.34
N GLY A 243 -17.71 -38.79 11.19
CA GLY A 243 -18.38 -39.91 10.52
C GLY A 243 -17.38 -40.78 9.76
N ASP A 244 -17.75 -42.04 9.56
CA ASP A 244 -17.00 -43.15 8.96
C ASP A 244 -16.99 -43.12 7.40
N GLY A 245 -16.94 -41.91 6.83
CA GLY A 245 -17.23 -41.61 5.43
C GLY A 245 -16.33 -42.31 4.40
N THR A 246 -16.90 -43.28 3.68
CA THR A 246 -16.30 -43.95 2.50
C THR A 246 -16.87 -43.45 1.16
N SER A 247 -17.79 -42.48 1.17
CA SER A 247 -18.47 -42.01 -0.03
C SER A 247 -17.80 -40.77 -0.65
N ALA A 248 -17.51 -40.85 -1.95
CA ALA A 248 -16.89 -39.84 -2.80
C ALA A 248 -17.81 -38.64 -3.15
N GLY A 249 -18.68 -38.22 -2.23
CA GLY A 249 -19.65 -37.15 -2.42
C GLY A 249 -19.12 -35.77 -2.01
N ASN A 250 -19.48 -34.73 -2.77
CA ASN A 250 -19.22 -33.33 -2.44
C ASN A 250 -20.03 -32.94 -1.20
N TYR A 251 -19.39 -32.82 -0.03
CA TYR A 251 -20.05 -32.36 1.19
C TYR A 251 -20.23 -30.84 1.18
N THR A 252 -21.48 -30.39 1.23
CA THR A 252 -21.85 -28.98 1.42
C THR A 252 -22.11 -28.72 2.91
N GLY A 253 -21.29 -27.91 3.59
CA GLY A 253 -21.58 -27.41 4.94
C GLY A 253 -20.53 -27.72 6.01
N GLY A 254 -19.99 -26.64 6.60
CA GLY A 254 -19.16 -26.72 7.81
C GLY A 254 -19.97 -27.05 9.07
N VAL A 255 -19.34 -26.99 10.25
CA VAL A 255 -20.05 -27.04 11.53
C VAL A 255 -21.16 -25.98 11.59
N ILE A 256 -20.89 -24.80 11.05
CA ILE A 256 -21.83 -23.70 10.93
C ILE A 256 -21.94 -23.30 9.45
N TYR A 257 -23.17 -23.27 8.93
CA TYR A 257 -23.51 -22.79 7.59
C TYR A 257 -24.49 -21.63 7.68
N ILE A 258 -24.14 -20.50 7.06
CA ILE A 258 -24.98 -19.31 7.03
C ILE A 258 -25.21 -18.92 5.56
N TYR A 259 -26.48 -18.93 5.14
CA TYR A 259 -26.93 -18.36 3.88
C TYR A 259 -27.46 -16.95 4.11
N ASN A 260 -26.70 -15.99 3.63
CA ASN A 260 -26.83 -14.58 3.88
C ASN A 260 -27.38 -13.90 2.60
N ILE A 261 -28.59 -13.32 2.62
CA ILE A 261 -29.21 -12.76 1.41
C ILE A 261 -29.18 -11.20 1.30
N VAL A 262 -28.97 -10.42 2.38
CA VAL A 262 -29.03 -8.93 2.42
C VAL A 262 -28.17 -8.21 3.49
N ASP A 263 -27.51 -7.08 3.18
CA ASP A 263 -26.72 -6.18 4.07
C ASP A 263 -26.88 -6.36 5.62
N TYR A 264 -25.81 -6.85 6.28
CA TYR A 264 -25.86 -7.41 7.66
C TYR A 264 -25.11 -6.59 8.71
N LYS A 265 -25.55 -5.35 8.98
CA LYS A 265 -25.11 -4.61 10.18
C LYS A 265 -25.36 -5.36 11.51
N ASN A 266 -26.09 -6.48 11.45
CA ASN A 266 -26.69 -7.19 12.58
C ASN A 266 -26.13 -8.62 12.80
N LEU A 267 -25.13 -9.07 12.01
CA LEU A 267 -24.47 -10.37 12.17
C LEU A 267 -23.27 -10.27 13.14
N ILE A 268 -23.24 -11.04 14.22
CA ILE A 268 -22.11 -11.08 15.16
C ILE A 268 -21.69 -12.54 15.39
N ILE A 269 -20.44 -12.87 15.05
CA ILE A 269 -19.84 -14.19 15.27
C ILE A 269 -18.58 -13.99 16.13
N ASP A 270 -18.65 -14.37 17.40
CA ASP A 270 -17.65 -13.97 18.39
C ASP A 270 -17.21 -15.15 19.26
N SER A 271 -15.91 -15.26 19.50
CA SER A 271 -15.34 -16.17 20.51
C SER A 271 -15.82 -17.63 20.39
N LEU A 272 -15.97 -18.14 19.15
CA LEU A 272 -16.27 -19.55 18.92
C LEU A 272 -15.02 -20.40 19.16
N THR A 273 -15.19 -21.59 19.74
CA THR A 273 -14.07 -22.53 19.98
C THR A 273 -14.32 -23.85 19.25
N PHE A 274 -13.45 -24.18 18.31
CA PHE A 274 -13.41 -25.49 17.64
C PHE A 274 -12.19 -26.27 18.14
N LYS A 275 -12.34 -27.54 18.54
CA LYS A 275 -11.23 -28.40 18.98
C LYS A 275 -10.67 -29.24 17.82
N PRO A 276 -9.63 -28.80 17.10
CA PRO A 276 -9.24 -29.34 15.79
C PRO A 276 -8.74 -30.79 15.84
N ASP A 277 -8.10 -31.16 16.95
CA ASP A 277 -7.46 -32.47 17.16
C ASP A 277 -8.46 -33.63 17.28
N GLU A 278 -9.74 -33.30 17.46
CA GLU A 278 -10.85 -34.26 17.54
C GLU A 278 -11.62 -34.38 16.22
N TYR A 279 -11.22 -33.64 15.18
CA TYR A 279 -11.75 -33.78 13.82
C TYR A 279 -10.85 -34.71 13.03
N ASP A 280 -11.44 -35.71 12.39
CA ASP A 280 -10.68 -36.66 11.59
C ASP A 280 -10.09 -35.98 10.34
N GLN A 281 -8.84 -35.55 10.43
CA GLN A 281 -8.10 -34.94 9.32
C GLN A 281 -7.77 -35.97 8.21
N SER A 282 -7.91 -37.27 8.47
CA SER A 282 -7.49 -38.33 7.54
C SER A 282 -8.51 -38.64 6.44
N HIS A 283 -9.75 -38.12 6.54
CA HIS A 283 -10.79 -38.27 5.52
C HIS A 283 -10.93 -37.04 4.59
N GLY A 284 -10.01 -36.08 4.68
CA GLY A 284 -10.12 -34.74 4.07
C GLY A 284 -9.29 -34.45 2.82
N VAL A 285 -8.98 -35.43 1.97
CA VAL A 285 -8.20 -35.17 0.73
C VAL A 285 -8.84 -35.74 -0.55
N GLY A 286 -10.11 -36.14 -0.52
CA GLY A 286 -10.85 -36.57 -1.71
C GLY A 286 -12.09 -35.69 -1.96
N ASN A 287 -12.00 -34.75 -2.93
CA ASN A 287 -13.12 -33.95 -3.46
C ASN A 287 -14.07 -33.30 -2.43
N ILE A 288 -13.51 -32.52 -1.51
CA ILE A 288 -14.23 -31.40 -0.89
C ILE A 288 -14.16 -30.23 -1.87
N SER A 289 -15.05 -30.18 -2.86
CA SER A 289 -15.10 -29.06 -3.81
C SER A 289 -15.78 -27.78 -3.26
N ASP A 290 -16.05 -27.69 -1.94
CA ASP A 290 -16.68 -26.53 -1.24
C ASP A 290 -16.13 -26.24 0.19
N GLU A 291 -14.88 -26.66 0.40
CA GLU A 291 -13.77 -26.33 1.32
C GLU A 291 -13.89 -25.88 2.81
N ALA A 292 -15.00 -25.44 3.44
CA ALA A 292 -14.95 -25.00 4.86
C ALA A 292 -15.45 -26.00 5.91
N THR A 293 -14.58 -26.45 6.83
CA THR A 293 -14.95 -27.38 7.91
C THR A 293 -15.62 -26.72 9.11
N PHE A 294 -15.26 -25.48 9.49
CA PHE A 294 -15.74 -24.84 10.73
C PHE A 294 -16.88 -23.85 10.47
N LEU A 295 -16.68 -22.89 9.58
CA LEU A 295 -17.67 -21.85 9.29
C LEU A 295 -17.70 -21.57 7.79
N PHE A 296 -18.91 -21.65 7.22
CA PHE A 296 -19.18 -21.28 5.84
C PHE A 296 -20.25 -20.20 5.76
N ILE A 297 -19.94 -19.07 5.14
CA ILE A 297 -20.90 -17.98 4.92
C ILE A 297 -21.09 -17.75 3.42
N ARG A 298 -22.28 -18.01 2.92
CA ARG A 298 -22.63 -17.73 1.52
C ARG A 298 -23.45 -16.45 1.45
N GLY A 299 -23.09 -15.49 0.62
CA GLY A 299 -23.91 -14.31 0.45
C GLY A 299 -23.72 -13.54 -0.85
N ASN A 300 -24.58 -12.55 -1.10
CA ASN A 300 -24.55 -11.82 -2.38
C ASN A 300 -23.34 -10.90 -2.53
N ASP A 301 -23.00 -10.11 -1.52
CA ASP A 301 -21.78 -9.29 -1.50
C ASP A 301 -21.08 -9.45 -0.14
N LEU A 302 -20.15 -10.40 -0.04
CA LEU A 302 -19.45 -10.63 1.21
C LEU A 302 -18.46 -9.52 1.56
N THR A 303 -17.96 -8.82 0.54
CA THR A 303 -16.90 -7.81 0.69
C THR A 303 -17.38 -6.49 1.26
N SER A 304 -18.60 -6.08 0.93
CA SER A 304 -19.22 -4.88 1.51
C SER A 304 -19.87 -5.14 2.87
N SER A 305 -20.17 -6.41 3.17
CA SER A 305 -21.14 -6.75 4.21
C SER A 305 -20.56 -7.39 5.47
N ILE A 306 -19.31 -7.86 5.43
CA ILE A 306 -18.63 -8.48 6.56
C ILE A 306 -17.47 -7.58 6.98
N HIS A 307 -17.48 -7.11 8.23
CA HIS A 307 -16.45 -6.26 8.80
C HIS A 307 -15.74 -6.96 9.96
N ASP A 308 -14.59 -6.44 10.36
CA ASP A 308 -13.80 -6.91 11.51
C ASP A 308 -14.65 -7.01 12.79
N SER A 309 -15.59 -6.08 12.97
CA SER A 309 -16.53 -6.05 14.10
C SER A 309 -17.46 -7.27 14.15
N ASN A 310 -17.63 -7.99 13.04
CA ASN A 310 -18.44 -9.20 12.98
C ASN A 310 -17.67 -10.43 13.51
N PHE A 311 -16.34 -10.39 13.63
CA PHE A 311 -15.47 -11.52 14.01
C PHE A 311 -14.57 -11.23 15.23
N VAL A 312 -15.13 -10.56 16.24
CA VAL A 312 -14.40 -10.17 17.45
C VAL A 312 -13.73 -11.41 18.07
N LYS A 313 -12.42 -11.33 18.35
CA LYS A 313 -11.59 -12.38 18.99
C LYS A 313 -11.43 -13.71 18.23
N MET A 314 -11.83 -13.81 16.96
CA MET A 314 -11.61 -15.03 16.15
C MET A 314 -10.45 -14.93 15.14
N ALA A 315 -9.88 -13.73 14.95
CA ALA A 315 -8.87 -13.47 13.93
C ALA A 315 -7.67 -14.43 13.98
N ASP A 316 -7.09 -14.70 15.16
CA ASP A 316 -5.91 -15.57 15.30
C ASP A 316 -6.22 -17.03 14.92
N GLN A 317 -7.39 -17.54 15.31
CA GLN A 317 -7.83 -18.89 14.93
C GLN A 317 -8.09 -18.97 13.43
N MET A 318 -8.73 -17.95 12.86
CA MET A 318 -9.00 -17.86 11.42
C MET A 318 -7.70 -17.76 10.61
N GLN A 319 -6.68 -17.08 11.13
CA GLN A 319 -5.36 -17.01 10.50
C GLN A 319 -4.65 -18.36 10.48
N LYS A 320 -4.75 -19.14 11.56
CA LYS A 320 -4.12 -20.45 11.68
C LYS A 320 -4.80 -21.51 10.81
N PHE A 321 -6.12 -21.41 10.63
CA PHE A 321 -6.95 -22.41 9.95
C PHE A 321 -7.75 -21.78 8.80
N GLN A 322 -7.08 -21.05 7.90
CA GLN A 322 -7.75 -20.22 6.87
C GLN A 322 -8.70 -21.02 5.97
N LYS A 323 -8.33 -22.24 5.58
CA LYS A 323 -9.16 -23.09 4.72
C LYS A 323 -10.44 -23.57 5.42
N GLN A 324 -10.45 -23.61 6.75
CA GLN A 324 -11.58 -24.07 7.54
C GLN A 324 -12.65 -22.98 7.76
N TYR A 325 -12.33 -21.70 7.43
CA TYR A 325 -13.22 -20.54 7.53
C TYR A 325 -13.36 -19.86 6.16
N LEU A 326 -14.40 -20.18 5.38
CA LEU A 326 -14.60 -19.63 4.04
C LEU A 326 -15.95 -18.95 3.87
N GLY A 327 -16.01 -18.02 2.94
CA GLY A 327 -17.26 -17.50 2.42
C GLY A 327 -17.36 -17.68 0.92
N TYR A 328 -18.58 -17.72 0.39
CA TYR A 328 -18.86 -17.73 -1.04
C TYR A 328 -19.67 -16.50 -1.44
N ASP A 329 -19.09 -15.69 -2.32
CA ASP A 329 -19.73 -14.49 -2.85
C ASP A 329 -20.51 -14.82 -4.13
N ASN A 330 -21.84 -14.73 -4.07
CA ASN A 330 -22.73 -15.11 -5.17
C ASN A 330 -22.63 -14.16 -6.36
N ILE A 331 -22.22 -12.89 -6.19
CA ILE A 331 -22.08 -11.93 -7.29
C ILE A 331 -20.81 -12.24 -8.07
N THR A 332 -19.68 -12.33 -7.38
CA THR A 332 -18.37 -12.54 -8.00
C THR A 332 -18.08 -14.01 -8.31
N LYS A 333 -18.86 -14.95 -7.75
CA LYS A 333 -18.70 -16.41 -7.86
C LYS A 333 -17.35 -16.90 -7.32
N VAL A 334 -16.87 -16.29 -6.24
CA VAL A 334 -15.54 -16.54 -5.68
C VAL A 334 -15.63 -16.99 -4.21
N TYR A 335 -14.80 -17.96 -3.85
CA TYR A 335 -14.56 -18.34 -2.46
C TYR A 335 -13.55 -17.38 -1.84
N ILE A 336 -13.88 -16.86 -0.66
CA ILE A 336 -13.10 -15.86 0.06
C ILE A 336 -12.78 -16.41 1.46
N PRO A 337 -11.49 -16.57 1.84
CA PRO A 337 -11.15 -16.86 3.23
C PRO A 337 -11.71 -15.76 4.13
N LEU A 338 -12.55 -16.13 5.11
CA LEU A 338 -13.22 -15.13 5.96
C LEU A 338 -12.22 -14.28 6.75
N TYR A 339 -11.02 -14.79 7.00
CA TYR A 339 -9.92 -14.04 7.62
C TYR A 339 -9.58 -12.76 6.83
N ASN A 340 -9.62 -12.82 5.50
CA ASN A 340 -9.30 -11.67 4.63
C ASN A 340 -10.40 -10.60 4.66
N LEU A 341 -11.60 -10.95 5.12
CA LEU A 341 -12.70 -10.00 5.35
C LEU A 341 -12.69 -9.47 6.79
N ALA A 342 -12.25 -10.31 7.75
CA ALA A 342 -12.17 -10.00 9.18
C ALA A 342 -10.99 -9.12 9.58
N ARG A 343 -9.97 -9.02 8.71
CA ARG A 343 -8.98 -7.96 8.71
C ARG A 343 -9.25 -7.12 7.49
N THR A 344 -10.09 -6.10 7.62
CA THR A 344 -10.18 -5.03 6.63
C THR A 344 -8.74 -4.55 6.47
N TYR A 345 -8.14 -4.69 5.28
CA TYR A 345 -6.79 -4.21 5.00
C TYR A 345 -6.76 -2.68 5.05
N LYS A 346 -6.82 -2.15 6.28
CA LYS A 346 -6.61 -0.78 6.74
C LYS A 346 -5.19 -0.62 7.30
N ASP A 347 -4.35 -1.64 7.12
CA ASP A 347 -2.97 -1.60 7.54
C ASP A 347 -2.14 -0.83 6.51
N SER A 348 -1.07 -0.21 7.00
CA SER A 348 -0.09 0.47 6.17
C SER A 348 0.69 -0.49 5.27
N GLU A 349 0.46 -1.81 5.31
CA GLU A 349 1.25 -2.82 4.59
C GLU A 349 0.37 -3.65 3.65
N ILE A 350 0.74 -3.68 2.36
CA ILE A 350 0.00 -4.38 1.31
C ILE A 350 0.97 -5.18 0.46
N TYR A 351 0.61 -6.41 0.10
CA TYR A 351 1.46 -7.31 -0.67
C TYR A 351 0.94 -7.49 -2.10
N VAL A 352 1.85 -7.48 -3.06
CA VAL A 352 1.58 -7.63 -4.50
C VAL A 352 2.40 -8.78 -5.07
N SER A 353 1.80 -9.59 -5.93
CA SER A 353 2.40 -10.78 -6.52
C SER A 353 1.76 -11.09 -7.86
N ASN A 354 2.53 -11.61 -8.81
CA ASN A 354 2.03 -12.02 -10.12
C ASN A 354 1.02 -13.18 -10.04
N ASN A 355 1.07 -13.97 -8.95
CA ASN A 355 0.11 -15.03 -8.65
C ASN A 355 -1.10 -14.52 -7.84
N GLY A 356 -1.14 -13.22 -7.55
CA GLY A 356 -2.23 -12.57 -6.85
C GLY A 356 -3.48 -12.38 -7.71
N ALA A 357 -4.50 -11.78 -7.12
CA ALA A 357 -5.74 -11.43 -7.80
C ALA A 357 -6.19 -10.02 -7.39
N ASP A 358 -6.49 -9.18 -8.36
CA ASP A 358 -7.05 -7.84 -8.14
C ASP A 358 -8.53 -7.98 -7.75
N LYS A 359 -8.76 -8.19 -6.46
CA LYS A 359 -10.06 -8.36 -5.81
C LYS A 359 -10.18 -7.36 -4.67
N ASN A 360 -11.41 -7.08 -4.23
CA ASN A 360 -11.66 -6.11 -3.16
C ASN A 360 -11.07 -6.52 -1.79
N TRP A 361 -10.66 -7.78 -1.64
CA TRP A 361 -10.12 -8.37 -0.42
C TRP A 361 -8.65 -8.82 -0.56
N CYS A 362 -7.98 -8.44 -1.66
CA CYS A 362 -6.54 -8.69 -1.79
C CYS A 362 -5.74 -7.74 -0.89
N GLY A 363 -4.51 -8.14 -0.55
CA GLY A 363 -3.56 -7.27 0.13
C GLY A 363 -2.72 -7.95 1.20
N ALA A 364 -3.14 -9.10 1.72
CA ALA A 364 -2.27 -9.91 2.59
C ALA A 364 -1.17 -10.62 1.83
N LYS A 365 -0.09 -10.97 2.53
CA LYS A 365 0.95 -11.86 2.02
C LYS A 365 0.42 -13.23 1.54
N VAL A 366 -0.60 -13.78 2.21
CA VAL A 366 -1.25 -15.06 1.81
C VAL A 366 -2.25 -14.90 0.66
N SER A 367 -2.72 -13.67 0.41
CA SER A 367 -3.62 -13.34 -0.69
C SER A 367 -3.27 -11.97 -1.30
N PRO A 368 -2.14 -11.90 -2.01
CA PRO A 368 -1.62 -10.65 -2.52
C PRO A 368 -2.49 -10.11 -3.67
N CYS A 369 -2.47 -8.79 -3.85
CA CYS A 369 -3.00 -8.18 -5.07
C CYS A 369 -2.15 -8.55 -6.28
N LYS A 370 -2.72 -8.46 -7.48
CA LYS A 370 -2.02 -8.80 -8.72
C LYS A 370 -1.21 -7.63 -9.25
N THR A 371 -1.76 -6.42 -9.19
CA THR A 371 -1.15 -5.19 -9.71
C THR A 371 -0.87 -4.17 -8.63
N ILE A 372 0.13 -3.33 -8.86
CA ILE A 372 0.50 -2.24 -7.93
C ILE A 372 -0.60 -1.18 -7.90
N ALA A 373 -1.16 -0.82 -9.06
CA ALA A 373 -2.22 0.18 -9.16
C ALA A 373 -3.45 -0.18 -8.31
N HIS A 374 -3.96 -1.40 -8.46
CA HIS A 374 -5.09 -1.90 -7.66
C HIS A 374 -4.75 -1.94 -6.17
N SER A 375 -3.53 -2.36 -5.81
CA SER A 375 -3.09 -2.38 -4.41
C SER A 375 -3.11 -0.99 -3.76
N TYR A 376 -2.79 0.07 -4.53
CA TYR A 376 -2.77 1.43 -4.03
C TYR A 376 -4.18 2.02 -3.85
N GLU A 377 -5.08 1.76 -4.81
CA GLU A 377 -6.47 2.23 -4.76
C GLU A 377 -7.24 1.60 -3.59
N HIS A 378 -6.95 0.34 -3.27
CA HIS A 378 -7.61 -0.41 -2.20
C HIS A 378 -6.99 -0.18 -0.83
N ALA A 379 -5.81 0.43 -0.76
CA ALA A 379 -5.16 0.82 0.48
C ALA A 379 -5.96 1.91 1.20
N THR A 380 -6.59 1.57 2.32
CA THR A 380 -7.29 2.54 3.17
C THR A 380 -6.38 3.00 4.31
N THR A 381 -5.49 3.97 4.05
CA THR A 381 -4.77 4.66 5.13
C THR A 381 -5.37 6.02 5.43
N GLY A 382 -5.34 6.40 6.72
CA GLY A 382 -5.48 7.80 7.11
C GLY A 382 -4.41 8.65 6.43
N THR A 383 -4.69 9.93 6.22
CA THR A 383 -3.90 10.87 5.40
C THR A 383 -2.43 11.00 5.81
N ASP A 384 -2.08 10.64 7.04
CA ASP A 384 -0.78 10.97 7.65
C ASP A 384 0.16 9.77 7.84
N ARG A 385 -0.25 8.55 7.46
CA ARG A 385 0.60 7.35 7.58
C ARG A 385 1.20 6.96 6.24
N MET A 386 2.50 6.63 6.25
CA MET A 386 3.18 6.06 5.09
C MET A 386 2.53 4.72 4.73
N ARG A 387 2.23 4.51 3.45
CA ARG A 387 1.82 3.23 2.88
C ARG A 387 3.05 2.43 2.47
N HIS A 388 3.07 1.14 2.72
CA HIS A 388 4.10 0.19 2.34
C HIS A 388 3.49 -0.84 1.39
N ILE A 389 3.97 -0.87 0.16
CA ILE A 389 3.57 -1.82 -0.88
C ILE A 389 4.74 -2.77 -1.10
N TYR A 390 4.57 -4.01 -0.68
CA TYR A 390 5.55 -5.08 -0.74
C TYR A 390 5.38 -5.93 -2.00
N ILE A 391 6.40 -5.97 -2.85
CA ILE A 391 6.43 -6.81 -4.06
C ILE A 391 7.06 -8.17 -3.71
N LEU A 392 6.25 -9.23 -3.77
CA LEU A 392 6.65 -10.59 -3.40
C LEU A 392 7.44 -11.32 -4.50
N ASN A 393 7.16 -11.04 -5.77
CA ASN A 393 7.83 -11.63 -6.93
C ASN A 393 7.69 -10.74 -8.18
N SER A 394 8.37 -11.09 -9.27
CA SER A 394 8.32 -10.35 -10.53
C SER A 394 6.89 -10.27 -11.07
N LEU A 395 6.43 -9.05 -11.35
CA LEU A 395 5.11 -8.76 -11.89
C LEU A 395 5.17 -8.68 -13.41
N ASN A 396 4.33 -9.48 -14.07
CA ASN A 396 4.17 -9.44 -15.51
C ASN A 396 2.76 -8.91 -15.77
N ASN A 397 2.63 -7.78 -16.51
CA ASN A 397 1.37 -7.17 -16.95
C ASN A 397 0.82 -6.03 -16.07
N GLU A 398 1.66 -5.08 -15.66
CA GLU A 398 1.15 -3.78 -15.22
C GLU A 398 0.51 -3.03 -16.41
N ILE A 399 -0.73 -2.55 -16.24
CA ILE A 399 -1.56 -1.99 -17.33
C ILE A 399 -2.21 -0.65 -17.02
N ALA A 400 -2.33 -0.29 -15.74
CA ALA A 400 -3.11 0.89 -15.32
C ALA A 400 -2.18 1.93 -14.66
N PRO A 401 -2.28 3.21 -15.05
CA PRO A 401 -1.60 4.28 -14.33
C PRO A 401 -2.29 4.55 -12.99
N PHE A 402 -1.56 5.06 -12.00
CA PHE A 402 -2.13 5.42 -10.70
C PHE A 402 -1.43 6.63 -10.08
N ASN A 403 -2.15 7.31 -9.17
CA ASN A 403 -1.72 8.56 -8.55
C ASN A 403 -1.48 8.37 -7.05
N ILE A 404 -0.25 8.61 -6.60
CA ILE A 404 0.15 8.63 -5.19
C ILE A 404 -0.26 9.97 -4.57
N SER A 405 -1.26 9.92 -3.69
CA SER A 405 -1.81 11.08 -2.95
C SER A 405 -1.48 11.08 -1.45
N SER A 406 -0.86 10.01 -0.95
CA SER A 406 -0.36 9.87 0.43
C SER A 406 1.06 9.30 0.45
N PRO A 407 1.92 9.69 1.41
CA PRO A 407 3.30 9.21 1.47
C PRO A 407 3.38 7.69 1.33
N SER A 408 4.24 7.19 0.44
CA SER A 408 4.24 5.77 0.08
C SER A 408 5.65 5.23 -0.14
N GLU A 409 5.83 3.96 0.18
CA GLU A 409 7.00 3.14 -0.10
C GLU A 409 6.59 1.93 -0.93
N ILE A 410 7.26 1.72 -2.07
CA ILE A 410 7.10 0.52 -2.91
C ILE A 410 8.42 -0.23 -2.87
N VAL A 411 8.41 -1.40 -2.24
CA VAL A 411 9.64 -2.12 -1.89
C VAL A 411 9.50 -3.61 -2.17
N SER A 412 10.59 -4.27 -2.52
CA SER A 412 10.60 -5.72 -2.58
C SER A 412 10.63 -6.35 -1.18
N ASP A 413 9.77 -7.33 -0.93
CA ASP A 413 9.85 -8.22 0.25
C ASP A 413 10.88 -9.36 0.06
N TYR A 414 11.57 -9.37 -1.08
CA TYR A 414 12.49 -10.42 -1.45
C TYR A 414 13.83 -10.19 -0.74
N THR A 415 14.19 -11.13 0.15
CA THR A 415 15.42 -11.08 0.96
C THR A 415 16.65 -11.64 0.24
N ASP A 416 16.46 -12.31 -0.89
CA ASP A 416 17.54 -12.86 -1.71
C ASP A 416 18.01 -11.86 -2.78
N THR A 417 19.24 -12.02 -3.26
CA THR A 417 19.94 -11.12 -4.20
C THR A 417 19.27 -10.89 -5.56
N ALA A 418 18.11 -11.50 -5.82
CA ALA A 418 17.34 -11.35 -7.06
C ALA A 418 16.18 -10.35 -6.89
N ARG A 419 16.35 -9.12 -7.38
CA ARG A 419 15.31 -8.08 -7.39
C ARG A 419 14.15 -8.45 -8.32
N PRO A 420 12.88 -8.31 -7.89
CA PRO A 420 11.75 -8.63 -8.75
C PRO A 420 11.63 -7.62 -9.90
N ILE A 421 11.23 -8.13 -11.05
CA ILE A 421 11.08 -7.36 -12.30
C ILE A 421 9.61 -6.97 -12.47
N ILE A 422 9.35 -5.69 -12.67
CA ILE A 422 8.05 -5.11 -13.01
C ILE A 422 8.01 -4.89 -14.52
N SER A 423 7.13 -5.61 -15.22
CA SER A 423 6.96 -5.52 -16.67
C SER A 423 5.55 -5.09 -17.05
N PHE A 424 5.44 -4.35 -18.15
CA PHE A 424 4.20 -3.72 -18.61
C PHE A 424 3.56 -4.52 -19.75
N ALA A 425 2.23 -4.55 -19.80
CA ALA A 425 1.50 -5.12 -20.92
C ALA A 425 1.00 -4.03 -21.87
N ARG A 426 0.86 -4.40 -23.16
CA ARG A 426 0.43 -3.49 -24.22
C ARG A 426 -0.99 -2.99 -23.96
N THR A 427 -1.11 -1.70 -23.72
CA THR A 427 -2.39 -0.96 -23.67
C THR A 427 -2.46 0.07 -24.80
N SER A 428 -3.65 0.59 -25.11
CA SER A 428 -3.81 1.74 -26.01
C SER A 428 -2.95 2.90 -25.50
N SER A 429 -2.28 3.64 -26.40
CA SER A 429 -1.41 4.77 -26.02
C SER A 429 -2.05 5.67 -24.96
N THR A 430 -1.42 5.81 -23.80
CA THR A 430 -1.89 6.70 -22.73
C THR A 430 -0.98 7.94 -22.68
N GLN A 431 -1.57 9.13 -22.53
CA GLN A 431 -0.80 10.37 -22.32
C GLN A 431 -0.41 10.58 -20.85
N LEU A 432 -0.69 9.59 -19.99
CA LEU A 432 -0.49 9.66 -18.54
C LEU A 432 0.83 8.98 -18.13
N PRO A 433 1.44 9.42 -17.01
CA PRO A 433 2.52 8.66 -16.36
C PRO A 433 2.01 7.33 -15.82
N PHE A 434 2.85 6.31 -15.71
CA PHE A 434 2.47 5.09 -14.99
C PHE A 434 2.28 5.38 -13.49
N ILE A 435 3.27 6.03 -12.86
CA ILE A 435 3.18 6.52 -11.48
C ILE A 435 3.18 8.03 -11.51
N SER A 436 2.14 8.67 -10.98
CA SER A 436 2.17 10.11 -10.67
C SER A 436 2.22 10.31 -9.16
N SER A 437 3.09 11.18 -8.65
CA SER A 437 3.17 11.49 -7.22
C SER A 437 3.20 12.99 -6.96
N SER A 438 2.45 13.41 -5.94
CA SER A 438 2.46 14.78 -5.39
C SER A 438 2.91 14.83 -3.93
N VAL A 439 3.46 13.73 -3.42
CA VAL A 439 3.88 13.53 -2.04
C VAL A 439 5.17 12.71 -1.99
N ASN A 440 5.71 12.46 -0.79
CA ASN A 440 6.89 11.62 -0.65
C ASN A 440 6.65 10.21 -1.18
N LEU A 441 7.52 9.75 -2.09
CA LEU A 441 7.47 8.43 -2.70
C LEU A 441 8.86 7.80 -2.63
N ASP A 442 8.95 6.67 -1.93
CA ASP A 442 10.15 5.86 -1.84
C ASP A 442 9.98 4.59 -2.68
N ILE A 443 10.94 4.26 -3.53
CA ILE A 443 10.96 3.00 -4.28
C ILE A 443 12.30 2.31 -4.08
N LYS A 444 12.27 1.04 -3.63
CA LYS A 444 13.48 0.34 -3.16
C LYS A 444 13.57 -1.09 -3.66
N ASN A 445 14.77 -1.50 -4.09
CA ASN A 445 15.12 -2.89 -4.41
C ASN A 445 14.26 -3.53 -5.53
N LEU A 446 14.04 -2.82 -6.64
CA LEU A 446 13.16 -3.26 -7.75
C LEU A 446 13.82 -3.07 -9.12
N ILE A 447 13.34 -3.78 -10.13
CA ILE A 447 13.72 -3.58 -11.54
C ILE A 447 12.46 -3.23 -12.35
N PHE A 448 12.41 -2.07 -12.99
CA PHE A 448 11.40 -1.74 -13.98
C PHE A 448 11.92 -2.08 -15.39
N ARG A 449 11.21 -2.94 -16.11
CA ARG A 449 11.55 -3.30 -17.48
C ARG A 449 10.63 -2.60 -18.47
N ILE A 450 11.20 -1.70 -19.26
CA ILE A 450 10.50 -0.91 -20.29
C ILE A 450 10.75 -1.56 -21.65
N SER A 451 9.69 -2.09 -22.29
CA SER A 451 9.73 -2.74 -23.61
C SER A 451 8.84 -2.00 -24.62
N ASP A 452 8.76 -2.48 -25.87
CA ASP A 452 7.78 -2.08 -26.90
C ASP A 452 6.30 -2.11 -26.46
N THR A 453 6.01 -2.75 -25.31
CA THR A 453 4.71 -2.76 -24.64
C THR A 453 4.48 -1.59 -23.69
N PHE A 454 5.47 -0.70 -23.51
CA PHE A 454 5.35 0.48 -22.65
C PHE A 454 4.73 1.65 -23.42
N TYR A 455 3.50 2.00 -23.07
CA TYR A 455 2.71 3.04 -23.75
C TYR A 455 2.33 4.22 -22.84
N PHE A 456 2.98 4.34 -21.68
CA PHE A 456 2.83 5.49 -20.79
C PHE A 456 3.72 6.64 -21.25
N ARG A 457 3.35 7.86 -20.89
CA ARG A 457 4.13 9.05 -21.24
C ARG A 457 5.56 8.97 -20.66
N ASN A 458 5.65 8.54 -19.42
CA ASN A 458 6.85 8.35 -18.61
C ASN A 458 6.55 7.32 -17.50
N LEU A 459 7.60 6.75 -16.88
CA LEU A 459 7.43 5.79 -15.77
C LEU A 459 6.97 6.50 -14.51
N ILE A 460 7.65 7.59 -14.13
CA ILE A 460 7.36 8.34 -12.90
C ILE A 460 7.23 9.83 -13.21
N SER A 461 6.11 10.46 -12.84
CA SER A 461 5.94 11.91 -12.79
C SER A 461 5.84 12.36 -11.33
N HIS A 462 6.69 13.28 -10.91
CA HIS A 462 6.77 13.74 -9.52
C HIS A 462 6.64 15.27 -9.43
N VAL A 463 5.67 15.76 -8.67
CA VAL A 463 5.39 17.20 -8.63
C VAL A 463 5.65 17.86 -7.27
N ALA A 464 5.64 17.13 -6.16
CA ALA A 464 5.86 17.70 -4.83
C ALA A 464 6.32 16.65 -3.82
N GLY A 465 6.96 17.08 -2.72
CA GLY A 465 7.64 16.17 -1.79
C GLY A 465 8.96 15.64 -2.35
N THR A 466 9.44 14.52 -1.81
CA THR A 466 10.70 13.88 -2.23
C THR A 466 10.44 12.54 -2.92
N LEU A 467 11.00 12.36 -4.12
CA LEU A 467 11.09 11.06 -4.79
C LEU A 467 12.44 10.41 -4.45
N THR A 468 12.41 9.27 -3.77
CA THR A 468 13.62 8.50 -3.42
C THR A 468 13.64 7.19 -4.20
N LEU A 469 14.71 6.92 -4.94
CA LEU A 469 14.98 5.61 -5.54
C LEU A 469 16.26 5.02 -4.91
N SER A 470 16.19 3.79 -4.40
CA SER A 470 17.36 3.10 -3.83
C SER A 470 17.47 1.66 -4.32
N TYR A 471 18.60 1.28 -4.92
CA TYR A 471 18.79 -0.05 -5.52
C TYR A 471 17.74 -0.39 -6.59
N VAL A 472 17.37 0.61 -7.40
CA VAL A 472 16.35 0.48 -8.46
C VAL A 472 17.01 0.46 -9.83
N ASP A 473 16.62 -0.47 -10.68
CA ASP A 473 17.01 -0.46 -12.09
C ASP A 473 15.82 -0.08 -12.97
N ILE A 474 16.03 0.78 -13.97
CA ILE A 474 15.07 1.10 -15.03
C ILE A 474 15.71 0.74 -16.36
N ILE A 475 15.28 -0.38 -16.94
CA ILE A 475 16.01 -1.01 -18.04
C ILE A 475 15.09 -1.26 -19.25
N GLY A 476 15.55 -0.89 -20.44
CA GLY A 476 15.19 -1.61 -21.66
C GLY A 476 16.04 -2.87 -21.81
N THR A 477 15.72 -3.72 -22.77
CA THR A 477 16.60 -4.85 -23.13
C THR A 477 17.39 -4.51 -24.38
N SER A 478 18.59 -5.08 -24.54
CA SER A 478 19.41 -4.87 -25.76
C SER A 478 18.71 -5.32 -27.04
N SER A 479 17.79 -6.29 -26.92
CA SER A 479 16.91 -6.76 -28.01
C SER A 479 15.64 -5.93 -28.19
N ASN A 480 15.26 -5.11 -27.21
CA ASN A 480 14.02 -4.34 -27.19
C ASN A 480 14.28 -3.04 -26.40
N VAL A 481 14.82 -2.05 -27.10
CA VAL A 481 15.15 -0.75 -26.51
C VAL A 481 13.86 -0.07 -26.06
N GLY A 482 13.81 0.39 -24.81
CA GLY A 482 12.60 1.02 -24.28
C GLY A 482 12.34 2.36 -24.97
N VAL A 483 11.26 2.47 -25.74
CA VAL A 483 10.89 3.72 -26.43
C VAL A 483 9.93 4.53 -25.57
N LEU A 484 10.30 5.75 -25.26
CA LEU A 484 9.55 6.66 -24.40
C LEU A 484 9.17 7.94 -25.15
N SER A 485 8.02 8.50 -24.82
CA SER A 485 7.62 9.82 -25.35
C SER A 485 8.31 10.99 -24.64
N THR A 486 8.74 10.78 -23.39
CA THR A 486 9.45 11.76 -22.57
C THR A 486 10.43 11.04 -21.65
N ALA A 487 11.23 11.77 -20.86
CA ALA A 487 12.15 11.18 -19.90
C ALA A 487 11.45 10.14 -18.99
N ALA A 488 12.12 9.01 -18.72
CA ALA A 488 11.56 7.93 -17.88
C ALA A 488 11.09 8.46 -16.52
N ILE A 489 11.85 9.38 -15.93
CA ILE A 489 11.45 10.12 -14.73
C ILE A 489 11.33 11.60 -15.07
N SER A 490 10.23 12.22 -14.66
CA SER A 490 9.98 13.65 -14.81
C SER A 490 9.56 14.26 -13.48
N ALA A 491 10.41 15.11 -12.90
CA ALA A 491 10.14 15.83 -11.66
C ALA A 491 9.97 17.34 -11.94
N SER A 492 8.79 17.92 -11.70
CA SER A 492 8.52 19.31 -12.10
C SER A 492 8.76 20.37 -11.01
N SER A 493 8.73 19.96 -9.73
CA SER A 493 8.91 20.87 -8.60
C SER A 493 9.27 20.18 -7.26
N GLY A 494 9.23 18.84 -7.19
CA GLY A 494 9.64 18.09 -6.00
C GLY A 494 11.15 17.79 -5.97
N SER A 495 11.66 17.46 -4.78
CA SER A 495 13.04 16.97 -4.61
C SER A 495 13.19 15.55 -5.15
N VAL A 496 14.39 15.21 -5.61
CA VAL A 496 14.71 13.87 -6.15
C VAL A 496 16.02 13.37 -5.54
N LYS A 497 16.03 12.11 -5.08
CA LYS A 497 17.21 11.44 -4.50
C LYS A 497 17.35 10.03 -5.08
N PHE A 498 18.44 9.78 -5.81
CA PHE A 498 18.78 8.46 -6.35
C PHE A 498 20.04 7.94 -5.67
N ASP A 499 20.01 6.68 -5.24
CA ASP A 499 21.13 5.98 -4.64
C ASP A 499 21.22 4.55 -5.19
N ASN A 500 22.35 4.17 -5.78
CA ASN A 500 22.51 2.84 -6.41
C ASN A 500 21.44 2.57 -7.48
N VAL A 501 21.17 3.56 -8.34
CA VAL A 501 20.20 3.43 -9.45
C VAL A 501 20.90 3.13 -10.77
N ILE A 502 20.40 2.16 -11.53
CA ILE A 502 20.88 1.86 -12.89
C ILE A 502 19.78 2.19 -13.90
N MET A 503 20.06 3.05 -14.87
CA MET A 503 19.20 3.25 -16.04
C MET A 503 19.92 2.78 -17.28
N GLN A 504 19.30 1.92 -18.10
CA GLN A 504 19.95 1.47 -19.33
C GLN A 504 19.01 1.15 -20.49
N TYR A 505 19.50 1.31 -21.72
CA TYR A 505 18.80 0.97 -22.97
C TYR A 505 17.45 1.67 -23.13
N LEU A 506 17.44 3.00 -22.99
CA LEU A 506 16.23 3.82 -23.14
C LEU A 506 16.40 4.81 -24.30
N ILE A 507 15.37 4.96 -25.12
CA ILE A 507 15.32 5.91 -26.23
C ILE A 507 14.10 6.82 -26.07
N VAL A 508 14.28 8.13 -26.26
CA VAL A 508 13.18 9.06 -26.50
C VAL A 508 13.16 9.49 -27.97
N ASN A 509 12.01 9.32 -28.62
CA ASN A 509 11.80 9.62 -30.05
C ASN A 509 10.86 10.82 -30.27
N THR A 510 10.93 11.81 -29.38
CA THR A 510 10.12 13.03 -29.46
C THR A 510 11.02 14.22 -29.74
N ARG A 511 10.72 15.01 -30.77
CA ARG A 511 11.45 16.23 -31.11
C ARG A 511 11.54 17.19 -29.92
N GLN A 512 12.68 17.85 -29.76
CA GLN A 512 12.93 18.79 -28.66
C GLN A 512 12.76 18.16 -27.26
N SER A 513 13.03 16.85 -27.11
CA SER A 513 12.95 16.21 -25.81
C SER A 513 13.95 16.81 -24.82
N LYS A 514 13.55 16.84 -23.55
CA LYS A 514 14.35 17.35 -22.42
C LYS A 514 14.81 16.17 -21.57
N GLY A 515 15.78 15.42 -22.06
CA GLY A 515 16.25 14.19 -21.41
C GLY A 515 15.53 12.91 -21.85
N ALA A 516 16.26 11.79 -21.89
CA ALA A 516 15.67 10.46 -22.06
C ALA A 516 15.60 9.63 -20.76
N GLY A 517 16.59 9.77 -19.87
CA GLY A 517 16.54 9.14 -18.55
C GLY A 517 15.72 9.95 -17.55
N VAL A 518 16.19 11.15 -17.22
CA VAL A 518 15.67 11.96 -16.12
C VAL A 518 15.48 13.40 -16.57
N TYR A 519 14.32 13.97 -16.27
CA TYR A 519 14.05 15.41 -16.33
C TYR A 519 13.73 15.92 -14.92
N VAL A 520 14.40 16.99 -14.49
CA VAL A 520 14.10 17.66 -13.21
C VAL A 520 13.99 19.16 -13.43
N ASN A 521 12.91 19.77 -12.98
CA ASN A 521 12.75 21.21 -12.84
C ASN A 521 12.81 21.58 -11.36
N VAL A 522 13.89 22.27 -10.99
CA VAL A 522 14.19 22.64 -9.61
C VAL A 522 13.65 24.05 -9.34
N VAL A 523 12.72 24.14 -8.39
CA VAL A 523 12.05 25.38 -7.99
C VAL A 523 12.15 25.54 -6.47
N GLY A 524 12.50 26.75 -6.00
CA GLY A 524 12.55 27.07 -4.57
C GLY A 524 13.56 26.23 -3.79
N THR A 525 13.07 25.40 -2.86
CA THR A 525 13.86 24.55 -1.95
C THR A 525 14.06 23.11 -2.45
N ALA A 526 13.57 22.77 -3.65
CA ALA A 526 13.75 21.44 -4.20
C ALA A 526 15.25 21.13 -4.39
N SER A 527 15.65 19.91 -4.07
CA SER A 527 17.03 19.43 -4.18
C SER A 527 17.11 18.25 -5.15
N PHE A 528 18.27 18.06 -5.78
CA PHE A 528 18.50 16.95 -6.69
C PHE A 528 19.79 16.23 -6.32
N THR A 529 19.70 14.94 -5.98
CA THR A 529 20.83 14.13 -5.54
C THR A 529 20.87 12.83 -6.30
N ILE A 530 22.01 12.50 -6.88
CA ILE A 530 22.29 11.21 -7.51
C ILE A 530 23.63 10.71 -6.98
N ILE A 531 23.62 9.52 -6.38
CA ILE A 531 24.80 8.88 -5.82
C ILE A 531 24.92 7.41 -6.25
N ASN A 532 26.13 6.95 -6.53
CA ASN A 532 26.44 5.54 -6.86
C ASN A 532 25.62 4.98 -8.04
N SER A 533 25.28 5.81 -9.02
CA SER A 533 24.34 5.45 -10.10
C SER A 533 25.02 5.22 -11.45
N GLN A 534 24.34 4.53 -12.36
CA GLN A 534 24.85 4.21 -13.70
C GLN A 534 23.80 4.53 -14.77
N PHE A 535 24.21 5.17 -15.87
CA PHE A 535 23.37 5.50 -17.01
C PHE A 535 24.04 4.97 -18.30
N ARG A 536 23.43 3.99 -18.96
CA ARG A 536 24.04 3.30 -20.11
C ARG A 536 23.12 3.20 -21.33
N ASN A 537 23.59 3.54 -22.53
CA ASN A 537 22.77 3.47 -23.75
C ASN A 537 21.41 4.22 -23.63
N ILE A 538 21.45 5.43 -23.08
CA ILE A 538 20.32 6.35 -22.95
C ILE A 538 20.43 7.40 -24.06
N ASN A 539 19.46 7.44 -24.97
CA ASN A 539 19.58 8.21 -26.21
C ASN A 539 18.34 9.07 -26.51
N ASN A 540 18.54 10.26 -27.05
CA ASN A 540 17.50 10.98 -27.79
C ASN A 540 17.79 10.85 -29.29
N VAL A 541 16.80 10.46 -30.09
CA VAL A 541 17.00 10.16 -31.51
C VAL A 541 16.47 11.22 -32.47
N GLU A 542 15.64 12.15 -31.98
CA GLU A 542 15.06 13.23 -32.79
C GLU A 542 15.90 14.51 -32.69
N GLU A 543 15.85 15.35 -33.74
CA GLU A 543 16.57 16.63 -33.82
C GLU A 543 16.18 17.61 -32.69
N GLU A 544 17.11 18.50 -32.36
CA GLU A 544 16.96 19.57 -31.34
C GLU A 544 16.75 19.06 -29.90
N SER A 545 16.95 17.77 -29.67
CA SER A 545 16.83 17.17 -28.34
C SER A 545 18.05 17.47 -27.47
N ARG A 546 17.83 17.69 -26.18
CA ARG A 546 18.89 18.13 -25.24
C ARG A 546 19.05 17.15 -24.07
N GLY A 547 20.31 16.74 -23.84
CA GLY A 547 20.75 15.89 -22.72
C GLY A 547 20.37 14.41 -22.88
N ALA A 548 21.36 13.52 -23.01
CA ALA A 548 21.10 12.08 -23.18
C ALA A 548 20.42 11.48 -21.93
N ALA A 549 21.10 11.53 -20.79
CA ALA A 549 20.71 10.82 -19.58
C ALA A 549 19.91 11.69 -18.60
N ILE A 550 20.32 12.95 -18.40
CA ILE A 550 19.78 13.83 -17.36
C ILE A 550 19.58 15.24 -17.93
N TYR A 551 18.42 15.83 -17.69
CA TYR A 551 18.10 17.23 -17.98
C TYR A 551 17.65 17.92 -16.69
N VAL A 552 18.33 19.00 -16.31
CA VAL A 552 18.03 19.80 -15.13
C VAL A 552 17.63 21.20 -15.58
N ARG A 553 16.52 21.71 -15.07
CA ARG A 553 15.97 23.03 -15.38
C ARG A 553 15.88 23.86 -14.12
N THR A 554 16.29 25.12 -14.20
CA THR A 554 16.26 26.06 -13.07
C THR A 554 15.68 27.44 -13.42
N VAL A 555 15.30 27.66 -14.69
CA VAL A 555 14.92 28.97 -15.26
C VAL A 555 13.77 29.71 -14.57
N GLN A 556 12.94 29.02 -13.76
CA GLN A 556 11.81 29.64 -13.06
C GLN A 556 12.15 30.17 -11.66
N SER A 557 13.36 29.90 -11.15
CA SER A 557 13.74 30.28 -9.79
C SER A 557 14.83 31.35 -9.81
N THR A 558 14.56 32.51 -9.20
CA THR A 558 15.59 33.54 -8.95
C THR A 558 16.44 33.21 -7.72
N ASN A 559 15.97 32.31 -6.85
CA ASN A 559 16.64 31.88 -5.62
C ASN A 559 16.56 30.35 -5.50
N ILE A 560 17.58 29.63 -5.98
CA ILE A 560 17.69 28.19 -5.79
C ILE A 560 18.32 27.95 -4.41
N LEU A 561 17.52 27.44 -3.47
CA LEU A 561 17.99 27.13 -2.11
C LEU A 561 18.54 25.71 -1.99
N GLY A 562 17.99 24.76 -2.76
CA GLY A 562 18.40 23.36 -2.72
C GLY A 562 19.73 23.08 -3.42
N ASP A 563 20.43 22.03 -2.96
CA ASP A 563 21.72 21.61 -3.50
C ASP A 563 21.54 20.57 -4.63
N PHE A 564 22.53 20.54 -5.54
CA PHE A 564 22.70 19.54 -6.59
C PHE A 564 23.92 18.68 -6.28
N LEU A 565 23.70 17.40 -5.97
CA LEU A 565 24.77 16.47 -5.64
C LEU A 565 24.85 15.35 -6.68
N PHE A 566 26.01 15.23 -7.32
CA PHE A 566 26.34 14.14 -8.25
C PHE A 566 27.58 13.40 -7.76
N ASN A 567 27.43 12.24 -7.13
CA ASN A 567 28.58 11.52 -6.56
C ASN A 567 28.68 10.09 -7.12
N ASN A 568 29.86 9.70 -7.58
CA ASN A 568 30.14 8.35 -8.06
C ASN A 568 29.13 7.88 -9.13
N ILE A 569 29.07 8.61 -10.26
CA ILE A 569 28.12 8.33 -11.35
C ILE A 569 28.88 7.84 -12.57
N GLN A 570 28.42 6.72 -13.15
CA GLN A 570 28.98 6.17 -14.38
C GLN A 570 28.06 6.47 -15.58
N PHE A 571 28.63 6.95 -16.69
CA PHE A 571 27.95 7.08 -17.98
C PHE A 571 28.64 6.18 -19.02
N ASP A 572 27.86 5.51 -19.87
CA ASP A 572 28.38 4.57 -20.89
C ASP A 572 27.53 4.59 -22.17
N ASN A 573 28.14 4.83 -23.34
CA ASN A 573 27.50 4.75 -24.66
C ASN A 573 26.14 5.49 -24.82
N ASN A 574 26.00 6.66 -24.22
CA ASN A 574 24.79 7.48 -24.35
C ASN A 574 24.96 8.51 -25.50
N LEU A 575 23.91 8.70 -26.29
CA LEU A 575 23.87 9.66 -27.41
C LEU A 575 23.07 10.90 -26.99
N GLY A 576 23.80 12.01 -26.83
CA GLY A 576 23.32 13.29 -26.29
C GLY A 576 22.68 14.22 -27.30
N ILE A 577 23.16 15.46 -27.35
CA ILE A 577 22.59 16.56 -28.15
C ILE A 577 22.69 16.23 -29.64
N THR A 578 21.57 16.33 -30.36
CA THR A 578 21.44 16.09 -31.81
C THR A 578 21.05 17.40 -32.49
N THR A 579 22.02 18.27 -32.77
CA THR A 579 21.77 19.61 -33.33
C THR A 579 22.52 19.85 -34.64
N THR A 580 22.20 20.98 -35.29
CA THR A 580 22.82 21.44 -36.54
C THR A 580 24.24 21.95 -36.33
N GLN A 581 24.93 22.23 -37.44
CA GLN A 581 26.39 22.20 -37.67
C GLN A 581 27.32 22.98 -36.70
N ASP A 582 26.82 23.89 -35.87
CA ASP A 582 27.61 24.73 -34.94
C ASP A 582 27.72 24.15 -33.51
N ASP A 583 27.03 23.05 -33.22
CA ASP A 583 26.92 22.47 -31.86
C ASP A 583 27.59 21.08 -31.72
N LYS A 584 28.34 20.63 -32.73
CA LYS A 584 28.98 19.30 -32.75
C LYS A 584 29.92 19.05 -31.57
N ASP A 585 30.50 20.11 -31.00
CA ASP A 585 31.41 20.02 -29.86
C ASP A 585 30.73 19.49 -28.60
N TYR A 586 29.39 19.47 -28.57
CA TYR A 586 28.56 19.03 -27.45
C TYR A 586 27.80 17.72 -27.73
N GLU A 587 28.04 17.09 -28.89
CA GLU A 587 27.49 15.78 -29.23
C GLU A 587 27.95 14.74 -28.19
N GLY A 588 27.00 13.96 -27.65
CA GLY A 588 27.30 12.99 -26.58
C GLY A 588 27.19 13.51 -25.14
N ALA A 589 26.73 14.74 -24.91
CA ALA A 589 26.46 15.25 -23.56
C ALA A 589 25.38 14.42 -22.80
N ASN A 590 25.77 13.85 -21.66
CA ASN A 590 24.89 13.07 -20.78
C ASN A 590 24.01 13.92 -19.86
N VAL A 591 24.45 15.12 -19.48
CA VAL A 591 23.73 15.98 -18.55
C VAL A 591 23.55 17.37 -19.16
N PHE A 592 22.32 17.87 -19.18
CA PHE A 592 22.02 19.22 -19.65
C PHE A 592 21.45 20.07 -18.52
N LEU A 593 21.96 21.28 -18.29
CA LEU A 593 21.43 22.22 -17.30
C LEU A 593 20.95 23.50 -17.98
N GLU A 594 19.64 23.72 -17.97
CA GLU A 594 19.02 24.96 -18.42
C GLU A 594 18.87 25.93 -17.25
N SER A 595 19.55 27.08 -17.30
CA SER A 595 19.38 28.18 -16.34
C SER A 595 19.24 29.53 -17.03
N ALA A 596 18.33 30.37 -16.54
CA ALA A 596 18.07 31.69 -17.12
C ALA A 596 18.77 32.83 -16.36
N ASN A 597 19.24 32.58 -15.13
CA ASN A 597 19.55 33.66 -14.16
C ASN A 597 20.66 33.33 -13.14
N LEU A 598 21.62 32.46 -13.46
CA LEU A 598 22.64 32.08 -12.46
C LEU A 598 23.99 32.77 -12.70
N PRO A 599 24.42 33.71 -11.82
CA PRO A 599 25.82 34.07 -11.66
C PRO A 599 26.65 32.83 -11.24
N LYS A 600 27.86 32.69 -11.78
CA LYS A 600 28.79 31.56 -11.63
C LYS A 600 28.99 31.13 -10.17
N GLU A 601 29.01 32.09 -9.25
CA GLU A 601 29.31 31.92 -7.83
C GLU A 601 28.24 31.07 -7.14
N ASN A 602 26.97 31.30 -7.48
CA ASN A 602 25.85 30.56 -6.91
C ASN A 602 25.77 29.12 -7.44
N LEU A 603 26.21 28.87 -8.68
CA LEU A 603 26.23 27.52 -9.25
C LEU A 603 27.32 26.64 -8.62
N LYS A 604 28.54 27.19 -8.46
CA LYS A 604 29.66 26.44 -7.86
C LYS A 604 29.36 26.00 -6.43
N GLU A 605 28.72 26.84 -5.63
CA GLU A 605 28.37 26.48 -4.24
C GLU A 605 27.26 25.43 -4.15
N LYS A 606 26.38 25.39 -5.15
CA LYS A 606 25.20 24.51 -5.18
C LYS A 606 25.47 23.17 -5.84
N PHE A 607 26.43 23.07 -6.75
CA PHE A 607 26.84 21.82 -7.37
C PHE A 607 28.02 21.20 -6.64
N LYS A 608 27.85 19.96 -6.18
CA LYS A 608 28.91 19.15 -5.60
C LYS A 608 29.03 17.86 -6.39
N GLY A 609 30.26 17.48 -6.74
CA GLY A 609 30.48 16.17 -7.31
C GLY A 609 31.87 15.59 -7.06
N GLU A 610 31.89 14.30 -6.83
CA GLU A 610 33.08 13.50 -6.57
C GLU A 610 32.95 12.16 -7.34
N GLY A 611 34.06 11.54 -7.73
CA GLY A 611 34.05 10.19 -8.31
C GLY A 611 33.35 10.03 -9.67
N ILE A 612 33.15 11.10 -10.44
CA ILE A 612 32.63 11.03 -11.81
C ILE A 612 33.83 10.78 -12.76
N PRO A 613 33.83 9.76 -13.62
CA PRO A 613 34.92 9.53 -14.57
C PRO A 613 35.11 10.74 -15.49
N TYR A 614 36.29 11.34 -15.44
CA TYR A 614 36.69 12.45 -16.31
C TYR A 614 37.19 11.91 -17.64
N ALA A 615 36.43 12.09 -18.71
CA ALA A 615 37.02 12.16 -20.03
C ALA A 615 37.34 13.65 -20.27
N GLU A 616 38.59 14.08 -20.17
CA GLU A 616 38.95 15.38 -20.74
C GLU A 616 38.87 15.28 -22.26
N PRO A 617 38.27 16.26 -22.96
CA PRO A 617 37.74 17.53 -22.45
C PRO A 617 36.23 17.51 -22.10
N ASN A 618 35.54 16.39 -22.30
CA ASN A 618 34.09 16.25 -22.22
C ASN A 618 33.64 15.51 -20.95
N ILE A 619 33.55 16.20 -19.81
CA ILE A 619 32.54 15.76 -18.83
C ILE A 619 31.18 16.14 -19.44
N PRO A 620 30.20 15.22 -19.47
CA PRO A 620 28.93 15.38 -20.19
C PRO A 620 27.99 16.55 -19.84
N PHE A 621 28.40 17.51 -19.01
CA PHE A 621 27.56 18.58 -18.51
C PHE A 621 27.60 19.78 -19.46
N VAL A 622 26.52 19.99 -20.19
CA VAL A 622 26.32 21.17 -21.03
C VAL A 622 25.22 22.02 -20.41
N GLY A 623 25.37 23.34 -20.46
CA GLY A 623 24.33 24.25 -20.04
C GLY A 623 24.12 25.39 -20.99
N ILE A 624 23.21 26.29 -20.62
CA ILE A 624 22.99 27.55 -21.32
C ILE A 624 23.38 28.70 -20.40
N ASP A 625 24.16 29.64 -20.92
CA ASP A 625 24.49 30.89 -20.22
C ASP A 625 23.39 31.96 -20.35
N PHE A 626 23.59 33.11 -19.69
CA PHE A 626 22.67 34.25 -19.76
C PHE A 626 22.54 34.87 -21.17
N ARG A 627 23.42 34.52 -22.11
CA ARG A 627 23.40 34.94 -23.52
C ARG A 627 22.79 33.88 -24.43
N ASN A 628 22.18 32.84 -23.88
CA ASN A 628 21.65 31.68 -24.61
C ASN A 628 22.70 30.86 -25.39
N ARG A 629 23.98 30.92 -25.01
CA ARG A 629 25.05 30.11 -25.61
C ARG A 629 25.23 28.80 -24.85
N LEU A 630 25.50 27.72 -25.59
CA LEU A 630 25.91 26.45 -24.99
C LEU A 630 27.28 26.60 -24.32
N VAL A 631 27.41 26.05 -23.12
CA VAL A 631 28.65 26.10 -22.33
C VAL A 631 28.94 24.74 -21.68
N ALA A 632 30.21 24.33 -21.69
CA ALA A 632 30.68 23.16 -20.97
C ALA A 632 30.71 23.44 -19.46
N LEU A 633 29.66 23.07 -18.73
CA LEU A 633 29.52 23.33 -17.29
C LEU A 633 30.54 22.60 -16.42
N SER A 634 31.06 21.50 -16.95
CA SER A 634 32.18 20.75 -16.39
C SER A 634 33.33 21.65 -15.92
N ARG A 635 33.68 22.66 -16.72
CA ARG A 635 34.78 23.60 -16.48
C ARG A 635 34.49 24.60 -15.35
N PHE A 636 33.21 24.80 -15.00
CA PHE A 636 32.77 25.72 -13.93
C PHE A 636 32.59 24.99 -12.60
N ILE A 637 32.07 23.76 -12.64
CA ILE A 637 31.78 22.93 -11.46
C ILE A 637 33.06 22.23 -10.99
N PHE A 638 33.92 21.81 -11.93
CA PHE A 638 35.18 21.11 -11.68
C PHE A 638 36.31 21.85 -12.41
N PRO A 639 36.71 23.05 -11.95
CA PRO A 639 37.70 23.87 -12.65
C PRO A 639 38.98 23.05 -12.86
N ASN A 640 39.42 22.96 -14.13
CA ASN A 640 40.69 22.35 -14.46
C ASN A 640 41.79 23.13 -13.73
N PRO A 641 42.57 22.50 -12.85
CA PRO A 641 43.59 23.21 -12.11
C PRO A 641 44.73 23.72 -13.02
N SER A 642 44.86 23.28 -14.28
CA SER A 642 46.07 23.44 -15.09
C SER A 642 46.03 24.54 -16.17
N ILE A 643 45.38 25.69 -15.94
CA ILE A 643 45.40 26.79 -16.93
C ILE A 643 46.63 27.68 -16.70
N SER A 644 47.65 27.53 -17.55
CA SER A 644 48.91 28.27 -17.50
C SER A 644 49.00 29.44 -18.49
N GLU A 645 48.05 29.63 -19.41
CA GLU A 645 48.08 30.69 -20.44
C GLU A 645 46.74 31.44 -20.57
N ALA A 646 46.77 32.76 -20.78
CA ALA A 646 45.60 33.58 -21.12
C ALA A 646 45.96 34.68 -22.14
N VAL A 647 45.05 34.98 -23.08
CA VAL A 647 45.22 36.06 -24.08
C VAL A 647 44.44 37.30 -23.64
N VAL A 648 44.97 38.50 -23.89
CA VAL A 648 44.38 39.79 -23.51
C VAL A 648 44.27 40.71 -24.73
N ASN A 649 43.09 41.26 -24.94
CA ASN A 649 42.78 42.20 -26.02
C ASN A 649 41.68 43.15 -25.52
N GLU A 650 41.96 44.44 -25.53
CA GLU A 650 41.04 45.46 -25.03
C GLU A 650 39.75 45.56 -25.84
N THR A 651 39.86 45.50 -27.16
CA THR A 651 38.76 45.76 -28.11
C THR A 651 37.81 44.58 -28.18
N ASN A 652 38.37 43.38 -28.31
CA ASN A 652 37.63 42.14 -28.55
C ASN A 652 37.46 41.30 -27.29
N GLY A 653 38.14 41.69 -26.20
CA GLY A 653 38.09 40.96 -24.96
C GLY A 653 36.99 41.41 -24.03
N ASN A 654 36.59 40.50 -23.15
CA ASN A 654 35.64 40.77 -22.09
C ASN A 654 36.23 40.31 -20.75
N ASN A 655 36.07 41.10 -19.69
CA ASN A 655 36.35 40.64 -18.33
C ASN A 655 35.14 39.88 -17.80
N ASP A 656 34.77 38.82 -18.52
CA ASP A 656 33.75 37.88 -18.08
C ASP A 656 34.37 36.53 -17.75
N VAL A 657 33.52 35.58 -17.44
CA VAL A 657 33.93 34.24 -17.01
C VAL A 657 34.43 33.36 -18.17
N TYR A 658 34.46 33.88 -19.41
CA TYR A 658 34.77 33.13 -20.64
C TYR A 658 36.11 33.51 -21.27
N CYS A 659 36.85 34.45 -20.70
CA CYS A 659 37.97 35.11 -21.39
C CYS A 659 39.28 34.29 -21.54
N PHE A 660 39.19 32.97 -21.36
CA PHE A 660 40.32 32.05 -21.39
C PHE A 660 39.99 30.72 -22.09
N ASP A 661 38.72 30.39 -22.33
CA ASP A 661 38.28 29.03 -22.67
C ASP A 661 38.02 28.80 -24.18
N ASP A 662 37.83 29.88 -24.96
CA ASP A 662 37.44 29.83 -26.40
C ASP A 662 38.35 30.69 -27.31
N PHE A 663 39.57 31.04 -26.88
CA PHE A 663 40.37 32.13 -27.48
C PHE A 663 39.65 33.49 -27.50
N THR A 664 38.56 33.65 -26.73
CA THR A 664 38.01 34.98 -26.47
C THR A 664 38.95 35.64 -25.46
N PRO A 665 39.66 36.71 -25.83
CA PRO A 665 40.67 37.31 -24.95
C PRO A 665 40.05 37.96 -23.71
N CYS A 666 40.78 38.02 -22.60
CA CYS A 666 40.46 38.88 -21.46
C CYS A 666 40.59 40.34 -21.86
N LYS A 667 39.78 41.21 -21.24
CA LYS A 667 39.86 42.65 -21.53
C LYS A 667 41.05 43.31 -20.83
N THR A 668 41.44 42.80 -19.67
CA THR A 668 42.49 43.40 -18.82
C THR A 668 43.50 42.38 -18.33
N VAL A 669 44.73 42.84 -18.12
CA VAL A 669 45.88 42.02 -17.69
C VAL A 669 45.68 41.47 -16.27
N ASP A 670 45.20 42.27 -15.32
CA ASP A 670 44.93 41.84 -13.95
C ASP A 670 43.88 40.72 -13.90
N TYR A 671 42.83 40.83 -14.72
CA TYR A 671 41.81 39.79 -14.81
C TYR A 671 42.35 38.50 -15.47
N ALA A 672 43.14 38.60 -16.55
CA ALA A 672 43.82 37.46 -17.16
C ALA A 672 44.76 36.74 -16.17
N PHE A 673 45.45 37.52 -15.34
CA PHE A 673 46.30 37.02 -14.28
C PHE A 673 45.50 36.29 -13.18
N LYS A 674 44.34 36.83 -12.81
CA LYS A 674 43.43 36.22 -11.83
C LYS A 674 42.84 34.88 -12.28
N VAL A 675 42.57 34.72 -13.58
CA VAL A 675 41.94 33.49 -14.12
C VAL A 675 42.93 32.38 -14.46
N THR A 676 44.24 32.69 -14.56
CA THR A 676 45.28 31.67 -14.72
C THR A 676 45.64 31.04 -13.37
N SER A 677 45.67 29.70 -13.31
CA SER A 677 45.83 28.93 -12.07
C SER A 677 47.29 28.76 -11.65
N THR A 678 47.49 28.28 -10.42
CA THR A 678 48.76 28.07 -9.73
C THR A 678 49.29 26.61 -9.80
N SER A 679 48.63 25.65 -10.43
CA SER A 679 49.02 24.23 -10.23
C SER A 679 50.04 23.67 -11.22
N ASP A 680 50.26 24.31 -12.38
CA ASP A 680 51.35 23.90 -13.26
C ASP A 680 52.65 24.48 -12.71
N VAL A 681 53.56 23.60 -12.28
CA VAL A 681 54.63 23.93 -11.33
C VAL A 681 55.68 24.87 -11.91
N ASN A 682 55.64 25.13 -13.23
CA ASN A 682 56.77 25.71 -13.95
C ASN A 682 56.51 27.10 -14.58
N TYR A 683 55.29 27.44 -15.04
CA TYR A 683 55.05 28.75 -15.66
C TYR A 683 53.59 29.24 -15.68
N ARG A 684 53.41 30.57 -15.71
CA ARG A 684 52.19 31.32 -16.02
C ARG A 684 52.47 32.27 -17.18
N ARG A 685 51.60 32.33 -18.19
CA ARG A 685 51.77 33.16 -19.39
C ARG A 685 50.55 34.03 -19.66
N VAL A 686 50.77 35.32 -19.85
CA VAL A 686 49.76 36.28 -20.30
C VAL A 686 50.19 36.86 -21.64
N ILE A 687 49.43 36.59 -22.69
CA ILE A 687 49.68 37.06 -24.04
C ILE A 687 48.85 38.32 -24.29
N ILE A 688 49.45 39.44 -24.67
CA ILE A 688 48.73 40.67 -25.02
C ILE A 688 48.73 40.84 -26.53
N ASP A 689 47.55 40.80 -27.16
CA ASP A 689 47.38 40.72 -28.62
C ASP A 689 47.50 42.06 -29.36
N THR A 690 47.24 43.20 -28.70
CA THR A 690 47.51 44.53 -29.28
C THR A 690 47.55 45.60 -28.20
N LEU A 691 46.48 45.69 -27.41
CA LEU A 691 46.28 46.66 -26.35
C LEU A 691 45.59 45.96 -25.17
N ALA A 692 46.00 46.26 -23.95
CA ALA A 692 45.32 45.83 -22.74
C ALA A 692 45.43 46.89 -21.65
N TYR A 693 44.51 46.86 -20.69
CA TYR A 693 44.62 47.68 -19.48
C TYR A 693 45.09 46.84 -18.30
N LEU A 694 45.91 47.46 -17.45
CA LEU A 694 46.22 46.98 -16.11
C LEU A 694 45.57 47.95 -15.11
N ASN A 695 44.43 47.53 -14.54
CA ASN A 695 43.58 48.38 -13.71
C ASN A 695 43.82 48.16 -12.21
N PHE A 696 44.31 46.98 -11.86
CA PHE A 696 44.60 46.59 -10.49
C PHE A 696 46.01 46.02 -10.38
N GLU A 697 46.48 45.91 -9.14
CA GLU A 697 47.79 45.35 -8.83
C GLU A 697 47.84 43.84 -9.03
N ILE A 698 49.01 43.36 -9.48
CA ILE A 698 49.35 41.94 -9.55
C ILE A 698 50.42 41.68 -8.49
N ASP A 699 50.07 40.87 -7.48
CA ASP A 699 50.94 40.53 -6.36
C ASP A 699 51.19 39.02 -6.33
N ILE A 700 52.45 38.63 -6.48
CA ILE A 700 52.91 37.24 -6.56
C ILE A 700 53.95 37.04 -5.47
N ARG A 701 53.49 36.84 -4.23
CA ARG A 701 54.33 36.52 -3.07
C ARG A 701 54.15 35.06 -2.65
N ASN A 702 55.27 34.38 -2.38
CA ASN A 702 55.31 32.99 -1.90
C ASN A 702 54.83 31.91 -2.89
N GLU A 703 54.84 32.17 -4.21
CA GLU A 703 54.59 31.15 -5.22
C GLU A 703 55.90 30.42 -5.57
N ILE A 704 56.10 29.21 -5.04
CA ILE A 704 57.36 28.45 -5.16
C ILE A 704 57.61 28.02 -6.63
N GLN A 705 58.78 28.39 -7.17
CA GLN A 705 59.40 27.87 -8.42
C GLN A 705 58.65 28.13 -9.75
N ARG A 706 58.02 29.30 -9.96
CA ARG A 706 57.31 29.62 -11.22
C ARG A 706 58.03 30.64 -12.10
N THR A 707 57.81 30.54 -13.42
CA THR A 707 58.13 31.60 -14.38
C THR A 707 56.87 32.36 -14.79
N VAL A 708 56.81 33.66 -14.58
CA VAL A 708 55.72 34.53 -15.03
C VAL A 708 56.13 35.16 -16.35
N ASN A 709 55.39 34.92 -17.43
CA ASN A 709 55.68 35.40 -18.77
C ASN A 709 54.58 36.36 -19.23
N PHE A 710 54.95 37.59 -19.57
CA PHE A 710 54.11 38.53 -20.31
C PHE A 710 54.64 38.64 -21.75
N THR A 711 53.89 38.17 -22.73
CA THR A 711 54.29 38.21 -24.14
C THR A 711 53.35 39.10 -24.94
N GLY A 712 53.88 40.12 -25.60
CA GLY A 712 53.15 40.89 -26.59
C GLY A 712 53.16 40.19 -27.93
N TYR A 713 51.98 39.97 -28.48
CA TYR A 713 51.78 39.65 -29.88
C TYR A 713 51.16 40.88 -30.53
N LYS A 714 51.63 41.29 -31.71
CA LYS A 714 51.01 42.39 -32.47
C LYS A 714 51.30 42.17 -33.93
N GLU A 715 50.26 41.84 -34.70
CA GLU A 715 50.41 41.46 -36.09
C GLU A 715 50.94 42.62 -36.96
N TYR A 716 50.53 43.87 -36.66
CA TYR A 716 50.95 45.07 -37.39
C TYR A 716 51.28 46.25 -36.45
N PRO A 717 52.35 47.02 -36.70
CA PRO A 717 52.62 48.26 -35.96
C PRO A 717 51.47 49.27 -36.11
N ASP A 718 51.11 49.97 -35.04
CA ASP A 718 50.10 51.04 -35.04
C ASP A 718 50.66 52.35 -34.43
N SER A 719 49.78 53.32 -34.15
CA SER A 719 50.14 54.61 -33.56
C SER A 719 50.79 54.53 -32.17
N ARG A 720 50.70 53.40 -31.48
CA ARG A 720 51.35 53.12 -30.18
C ARG A 720 52.68 52.36 -30.32
N GLY A 721 53.08 51.99 -31.53
CA GLY A 721 54.40 51.41 -31.83
C GLY A 721 54.36 49.97 -32.34
N LYS A 722 55.55 49.35 -32.41
CA LYS A 722 55.76 48.02 -32.99
C LYS A 722 55.43 46.85 -32.06
N TYR A 723 55.18 47.12 -30.78
CA TYR A 723 54.94 46.14 -29.73
C TYR A 723 53.51 46.28 -29.19
N ALA A 724 52.98 45.23 -28.56
CA ALA A 724 51.70 45.31 -27.87
C ALA A 724 51.81 46.24 -26.66
N THR A 725 50.74 46.98 -26.35
CA THR A 725 50.76 48.02 -25.31
C THR A 725 49.92 47.62 -24.11
N VAL A 726 50.48 47.72 -22.91
CA VAL A 726 49.74 47.64 -21.65
C VAL A 726 49.60 49.05 -21.08
N VAL A 727 48.37 49.55 -21.01
CA VAL A 727 48.07 50.85 -20.40
C VAL A 727 47.79 50.66 -18.92
N VAL A 728 48.61 51.29 -18.10
CA VAL A 728 48.48 51.28 -16.66
C VAL A 728 47.48 52.35 -16.24
N ASN A 729 46.33 51.93 -15.72
CA ASN A 729 45.24 52.78 -15.25
C ASN A 729 44.97 52.63 -13.75
N ALA A 730 45.78 51.84 -13.05
CA ALA A 730 45.62 51.59 -11.62
C ALA A 730 45.99 52.82 -10.77
N SER A 731 45.10 53.20 -9.84
CA SER A 731 45.40 54.14 -8.76
C SER A 731 45.90 53.37 -7.54
N SER A 732 47.10 52.80 -7.60
CA SER A 732 47.68 52.09 -6.44
C SER A 732 48.40 53.06 -5.49
N THR A 733 48.29 52.82 -4.19
CA THR A 733 49.12 53.47 -3.14
C THR A 733 50.38 52.65 -2.80
N GLN A 734 50.60 51.52 -3.48
CA GLN A 734 51.72 50.61 -3.23
C GLN A 734 53.02 51.04 -3.94
N GLU A 735 54.15 50.48 -3.50
CA GLU A 735 55.47 50.75 -4.09
C GLU A 735 55.62 50.19 -5.51
N SER A 736 54.89 49.12 -5.86
CA SER A 736 54.90 48.51 -7.20
C SER A 736 53.51 48.06 -7.66
N LEU A 737 53.30 48.02 -8.97
CA LEU A 737 52.02 47.55 -9.55
C LEU A 737 52.03 46.08 -9.97
N ILE A 738 53.21 45.58 -10.35
CA ILE A 738 53.47 44.14 -10.51
C ILE A 738 54.58 43.82 -9.49
N ASP A 739 54.25 43.13 -8.41
CA ASP A 739 55.22 42.66 -7.41
C ASP A 739 55.40 41.15 -7.56
N ILE A 740 56.62 40.71 -7.85
CA ILE A 740 56.97 39.31 -8.05
C ILE A 740 58.09 38.93 -7.09
N GLN A 741 57.79 38.03 -6.16
CA GLN A 741 58.74 37.53 -5.19
C GLN A 741 58.91 36.02 -5.34
N ASP A 742 60.17 35.56 -5.27
CA ASP A 742 60.53 34.14 -5.30
C ASP A 742 60.09 33.39 -6.58
N SER A 743 60.00 34.08 -7.74
CA SER A 743 59.59 33.53 -9.05
C SER A 743 60.42 34.16 -10.19
N SER A 744 60.64 33.47 -11.32
CA SER A 744 61.27 34.05 -12.51
C SER A 744 60.30 34.93 -13.31
N LEU A 745 60.80 35.94 -14.03
CA LEU A 745 59.98 36.86 -14.84
C LEU A 745 60.52 36.96 -16.27
N GLU A 746 59.64 36.81 -17.25
CA GLU A 746 59.91 37.05 -18.67
C GLU A 746 58.90 38.06 -19.23
N ILE A 747 59.40 39.12 -19.86
CA ILE A 747 58.60 40.13 -20.57
C ILE A 747 59.13 40.19 -21.99
N LEU A 748 58.28 39.99 -22.99
CA LEU A 748 58.68 39.97 -24.40
C LEU A 748 57.75 40.83 -25.22
N ASN A 749 58.28 41.64 -26.14
CA ASN A 749 57.50 42.37 -27.16
C ASN A 749 56.38 43.26 -26.61
N LEU A 750 56.60 43.91 -25.46
CA LEU A 750 55.62 44.78 -24.78
C LEU A 750 56.12 46.21 -24.59
N THR A 751 55.19 47.15 -24.65
CA THR A 751 55.36 48.54 -24.21
C THR A 751 54.39 48.80 -23.06
N PHE A 752 54.86 49.45 -21.99
CA PHE A 752 54.00 49.94 -20.92
C PHE A 752 53.76 51.45 -21.07
N GLU A 753 52.49 51.86 -21.05
CA GLU A 753 52.08 53.26 -21.09
C GLU A 753 51.46 53.63 -19.75
N ILE A 754 52.04 54.60 -19.05
CA ILE A 754 51.57 55.02 -17.73
C ILE A 754 50.61 56.20 -17.88
N GLY A 755 49.37 56.03 -17.41
CA GLY A 755 48.33 57.06 -17.45
C GLY A 755 48.71 58.35 -16.73
N HIS A 756 48.23 59.49 -17.24
CA HIS A 756 48.55 60.81 -16.70
C HIS A 756 48.03 60.97 -15.26
N GLY A 757 48.91 61.35 -14.33
CA GLY A 757 48.55 61.60 -12.92
C GLY A 757 48.71 60.40 -11.99
N ILE A 758 49.16 59.25 -12.51
CA ILE A 758 49.51 58.07 -11.72
C ILE A 758 50.88 58.28 -11.05
N LYS A 759 50.94 58.14 -9.72
CA LYS A 759 52.18 58.15 -8.94
C LYS A 759 52.58 56.71 -8.62
N LEU A 760 53.64 56.20 -9.25
CA LEU A 760 54.19 54.87 -9.00
C LEU A 760 55.66 55.01 -8.58
N TYR A 761 56.11 54.24 -7.60
CA TYR A 761 57.53 54.15 -7.24
C TYR A 761 58.25 53.19 -8.19
N ASN A 762 57.68 52.02 -8.44
CA ASN A 762 58.13 51.04 -9.43
C ASN A 762 56.93 50.56 -10.28
N LEU A 763 57.12 50.35 -11.58
CA LEU A 763 56.11 49.68 -12.41
C LEU A 763 56.09 48.17 -12.13
N ILE A 764 57.28 47.58 -12.06
CA ILE A 764 57.51 46.17 -11.76
C ILE A 764 58.58 46.10 -10.68
N HIS A 765 58.29 45.38 -9.59
CA HIS A 765 59.24 45.01 -8.56
C HIS A 765 59.45 43.50 -8.63
N HIS A 766 60.72 43.09 -8.66
CA HIS A 766 61.11 41.69 -8.69
C HIS A 766 62.20 41.46 -7.65
N SER A 767 61.98 40.48 -6.76
CA SER A 767 62.96 40.11 -5.72
C SER A 767 63.02 38.59 -5.56
N GLY A 768 64.22 38.03 -5.39
CA GLY A 768 64.41 36.58 -5.25
C GLY A 768 64.92 36.13 -3.89
N ARG A 769 64.77 34.83 -3.61
CA ARG A 769 65.33 34.13 -2.45
C ARG A 769 66.82 33.89 -2.65
N ASP A 770 67.62 34.18 -1.63
CA ASP A 770 69.05 33.86 -1.61
C ASP A 770 69.28 32.38 -1.95
N GLY A 771 69.95 32.10 -3.07
CA GLY A 771 70.42 30.77 -3.46
C GLY A 771 69.64 30.02 -4.55
N GLU A 772 68.54 30.56 -5.09
CA GLU A 772 67.87 30.00 -6.29
C GLU A 772 68.20 30.80 -7.56
N HIS A 773 68.49 30.13 -8.68
CA HIS A 773 68.70 30.76 -9.99
C HIS A 773 67.38 31.28 -10.57
N GLN A 774 66.91 32.42 -10.08
CA GLN A 774 65.76 33.13 -10.64
C GLN A 774 66.25 34.09 -11.72
N HIS A 775 65.57 34.11 -12.88
CA HIS A 775 65.99 34.92 -14.02
C HIS A 775 64.94 35.98 -14.35
N VAL A 776 65.42 37.19 -14.67
CA VAL A 776 64.63 38.27 -15.27
C VAL A 776 65.09 38.42 -16.71
N LYS A 777 64.15 38.30 -17.66
CA LYS A 777 64.37 38.55 -19.08
C LYS A 777 63.34 39.58 -19.55
N ILE A 778 63.81 40.74 -20.01
CA ILE A 778 62.99 41.85 -20.52
C ILE A 778 63.45 42.18 -21.95
#